data_AF-A0A9E5TTH0-F1
#
_entry.id   AF-A0A9E5TTH0-F1
#
_cell.length_a   1.000
_cell.length_b   1.000
_cell.length_c   1.000
_cell.angle_alpha   90.00
_cell.angle_beta   90.00
_cell.angle_gamma   90.00
#
_symmetry.space_group_name_H-M   'P 1'
#
loop_
_entity.id
_entity.type
_entity.pdbx_description
1 polymer ?
#
loop_
_entity_poly.entity_id
_entity_poly.type
_entity_poly.pdbx_seq_one_letter_code
_entity_poly.pdbx_strand_id
1 'polypeptide(L)'
;MKISRITEDHMKVKKPLRKGKYAGLVSAIIFASFLLIGCGDDDETIIISGGGSNGTLSGAVTNSVTGTPVDGADVTTDPAIEGLTITTDASGNYSATLPIGSYIVTYSKNSFTDHTESVTLVAGLTVTKDVALVPDSPVVVNAGSDISDAKPTEDVFPVGTIEILDDSNVETILWAPSNSVAVTITGEDTLTPTVTLPGLNAYRDELITVLEEPPISEDDLPPNIKLPEGGFVGGLQDRFQVVGIDPFSLEEAGLVTLKLTVTTDSGSYSDTVEIHTELPWKIAPGIENVPVGIPVLLHGKVQTAYDWALTPPSGSTATLDDGAIQNPSFTPDIAGTYRLTVTDEGAASTVAIDVFAAGSWTGVITGQDAGGRPVSDPGCTSCHDGVTAPDAFTPWAETGHAEIFTVNLNTSTHYGERCFPCHTVGFDPEVANGGIDDAPDYAAFLDAGLLNNPDDNWTTMLADFPATARLANIQCENCHGPQSGAHADEDITDGDARVSLASNVCAVCHGEPLRHARYQQWQLSRHSNFELAIDEGDSASCSRCHTGQGFLTWLPQLVAGDPGDIVDPDPGTEENEAIYWTADTVQPQTCVTCHDPHNIGTTTGTGTDATVRIFGDTPVLPAGFVATGMGNGALCITCHNSRRGLYNDAVADSIPFEDGRAPHGSSQGDIVMGQNAFFVSVGVRGAHSLIEDTCVKCHMEETPPPELLSYNQGGANHTFFASIDICSNCHTSVDGESLQAATESEVDALIDETESAITDLMNAQLASTPVTLWNSSTPPAQLITIPLGSTVSVDNFGSSRGRQAMDVTVGVETFSVQLRRVTIGDAGVPFDSANNLFSNYNEGVVILKAGWNILLVENDGSFGVHNPSFSNGVLGSSRTVVLTTDFSTLTPVAP
;
A
#
# COMPACT_ATOMS: atom_id res chain seq x y z
N MET A 1 15.94 -21.32 19.17
CA MET A 1 14.72 -20.51 19.00
C MET A 1 15.08 -19.12 19.52
N LYS A 2 15.21 -18.11 18.64
CA LYS A 2 15.78 -16.80 19.00
C LYS A 2 14.81 -16.05 19.92
N ILE A 3 15.33 -15.47 21.01
CA ILE A 3 14.68 -14.35 21.70
C ILE A 3 14.57 -13.23 20.66
N SER A 4 13.36 -12.74 20.39
CA SER A 4 13.19 -11.62 19.47
C SER A 4 13.58 -10.34 20.20
N ARG A 5 14.85 -9.95 20.07
CA ARG A 5 15.22 -8.53 20.13
C ARG A 5 14.63 -7.88 18.90
N ILE A 6 13.78 -6.86 19.05
CA ILE A 6 13.64 -5.85 17.99
C ILE A 6 14.90 -5.02 18.07
N THR A 7 16.02 -5.55 17.58
CA THR A 7 17.20 -4.75 17.29
C THR A 7 17.34 -4.74 15.78
N GLU A 8 16.90 -3.64 15.16
CA GLU A 8 17.38 -3.31 13.82
C GLU A 8 18.92 -3.23 13.91
N ASP A 9 19.59 -4.05 13.12
CA ASP A 9 21.03 -4.02 12.94
C ASP A 9 21.38 -2.76 12.11
N HIS A 10 21.34 -1.59 12.74
CA HIS A 10 21.70 -0.31 12.11
C HIS A 10 23.03 0.24 12.65
N MET A 11 23.80 0.79 11.69
CA MET A 11 24.99 1.63 11.82
C MET A 11 26.37 0.98 12.07
N LYS A 12 26.97 0.52 10.96
CA LYS A 12 28.38 0.90 10.65
C LYS A 12 28.46 1.55 9.26
N VAL A 13 28.21 2.86 9.25
CA VAL A 13 28.49 3.75 8.10
C VAL A 13 29.98 3.67 7.73
N LYS A 14 30.30 2.97 6.64
CA LYS A 14 31.50 3.27 5.86
C LYS A 14 31.20 4.51 5.03
N LYS A 15 31.86 5.62 5.38
CA LYS A 15 31.86 6.88 4.62
C LYS A 15 31.94 6.63 3.10
N PRO A 16 30.98 7.10 2.29
CA PRO A 16 31.24 7.41 0.90
C PRO A 16 31.78 8.85 0.79
N LEU A 17 32.68 9.02 -0.17
CA LEU A 17 33.32 10.27 -0.52
C LEU A 17 32.29 11.29 -1.03
N ARG A 18 32.60 12.57 -0.77
CA ARG A 18 31.76 13.74 -1.02
C ARG A 18 31.37 13.94 -2.50
N LYS A 19 30.05 14.13 -2.69
CA LYS A 19 29.32 15.27 -3.31
C LYS A 19 29.91 16.03 -4.51
N GLY A 20 29.09 16.13 -5.56
CA GLY A 20 28.62 17.42 -6.12
C GLY A 20 27.10 17.34 -6.32
N LYS A 21 26.24 17.84 -5.42
CA LYS A 21 25.74 19.22 -5.24
C LYS A 21 25.16 19.85 -6.51
N TYR A 22 23.84 19.78 -6.67
CA TYR A 22 22.97 20.94 -6.95
C TYR A 22 21.61 20.74 -6.27
N ALA A 23 21.31 21.57 -5.27
CA ALA A 23 19.98 21.77 -4.75
C ALA A 23 19.88 23.21 -4.23
N GLY A 24 18.78 23.88 -4.58
CA GLY A 24 18.24 25.02 -3.87
C GLY A 24 18.36 26.36 -4.60
N LEU A 25 17.23 26.86 -5.12
CA LEU A 25 16.67 28.14 -4.70
C LEU A 25 15.28 28.38 -5.33
N VAL A 26 14.23 27.94 -4.63
CA VAL A 26 12.94 28.61 -4.68
C VAL A 26 13.01 29.75 -3.66
N SER A 27 12.82 30.99 -4.10
CA SER A 27 12.62 32.13 -3.20
C SER A 27 11.30 32.80 -3.53
N ALA A 28 10.35 32.60 -2.61
CA ALA A 28 9.20 33.47 -2.44
C ALA A 28 9.68 34.88 -2.03
N ILE A 29 9.17 35.92 -2.70
CA ILE A 29 9.25 37.30 -2.20
C ILE A 29 7.83 37.80 -1.96
N ILE A 30 7.61 38.15 -0.69
CA ILE A 30 6.45 38.82 -0.11
C ILE A 30 6.34 40.25 -0.66
N PHE A 31 5.13 40.70 -1.02
CA PHE A 31 4.79 42.12 -0.99
C PHE A 31 3.42 42.33 -0.33
N ALA A 32 3.41 43.04 0.80
CA ALA A 32 2.22 43.54 1.45
C ALA A 32 2.22 45.09 1.44
N SER A 33 1.18 45.63 0.78
CA SER A 33 0.39 46.83 1.14
C SER A 33 1.01 48.24 1.05
N PHE A 34 0.45 49.08 0.15
CA PHE A 34 -0.14 50.39 0.51
C PHE A 34 -1.16 50.90 -0.56
N LEU A 35 -2.44 50.91 -0.14
CA LEU A 35 -3.58 51.81 -0.39
C LEU A 35 -3.76 52.66 -1.69
N LEU A 36 -4.96 52.45 -2.28
CA LEU A 36 -6.01 53.42 -2.66
C LEU A 36 -5.81 54.40 -3.85
N ILE A 37 -6.52 54.14 -4.95
CA ILE A 37 -7.71 54.88 -5.49
C ILE A 37 -7.93 54.46 -6.96
N GLY A 38 -9.17 54.13 -7.31
CA GLY A 38 -9.72 54.45 -8.63
C GLY A 38 -10.38 53.29 -9.39
N CYS A 39 -11.72 53.27 -9.37
CA CYS A 39 -12.53 52.69 -10.44
C CYS A 39 -12.05 53.15 -11.83
N GLY A 40 -12.15 52.26 -12.80
CA GLY A 40 -12.12 52.60 -14.22
C GLY A 40 -12.08 51.33 -15.04
N ASP A 41 -13.23 51.01 -15.64
CA ASP A 41 -13.37 50.05 -16.72
C ASP A 41 -12.40 50.34 -17.87
N ASP A 42 -12.28 49.35 -18.75
CA ASP A 42 -11.71 49.38 -20.11
C ASP A 42 -10.34 48.65 -20.24
N ASP A 43 -10.44 47.37 -20.64
CA ASP A 43 -9.45 46.69 -21.48
C ASP A 43 -9.24 47.51 -22.76
N GLU A 44 -8.40 48.53 -22.69
CA GLU A 44 -7.75 49.09 -23.88
C GLU A 44 -6.41 48.37 -24.08
N THR A 45 -6.42 47.43 -25.02
CA THR A 45 -5.24 47.02 -25.77
C THR A 45 -4.51 48.28 -26.22
N ILE A 46 -3.30 48.53 -25.69
CA ILE A 46 -2.45 49.63 -26.17
C ILE A 46 -2.00 49.25 -27.60
N ILE A 47 -2.79 49.67 -28.59
CA ILE A 47 -2.38 49.66 -29.98
C ILE A 47 -1.36 50.79 -30.15
N ILE A 48 -0.07 50.46 -30.14
CA ILE A 48 0.97 51.37 -30.61
C ILE A 48 0.86 51.46 -32.14
N SER A 49 -0.09 52.26 -32.64
CA SER A 49 -0.23 52.56 -34.06
C SER A 49 0.71 53.70 -34.48
N GLY A 50 1.80 53.32 -35.15
CA GLY A 50 2.45 54.05 -36.24
C GLY A 50 2.90 55.51 -36.01
N GLY A 51 4.15 55.67 -35.57
CA GLY A 51 4.96 56.88 -35.77
C GLY A 51 5.91 57.15 -34.61
N GLY A 52 7.20 56.86 -34.66
CA GLY A 52 8.01 56.48 -35.81
C GLY A 52 9.46 56.43 -35.35
N SER A 53 9.83 55.37 -34.66
CA SER A 53 11.20 55.06 -34.29
C SER A 53 11.24 53.59 -33.92
N ASN A 54 11.85 52.78 -34.79
CA ASN A 54 12.12 51.38 -34.50
C ASN A 54 13.63 51.24 -34.26
N GLY A 55 14.01 50.30 -33.42
CA GLY A 55 15.38 49.78 -33.36
C GLY A 55 15.44 48.41 -34.02
N THR A 56 16.62 47.99 -34.44
CA THR A 56 16.84 46.61 -34.89
C THR A 56 17.54 45.85 -33.77
N LEU A 57 16.95 44.74 -33.33
CA LEU A 57 17.64 43.75 -32.53
C LEU A 57 18.19 42.70 -33.49
N SER A 58 19.48 42.42 -33.42
CA SER A 58 20.11 41.37 -34.21
C SER A 58 21.18 40.66 -33.40
N GLY A 59 21.68 39.55 -33.90
CA GLY A 59 22.83 38.87 -33.30
C GLY A 59 22.96 37.46 -33.82
N ALA A 60 23.86 36.71 -33.21
CA ALA A 60 24.04 35.29 -33.46
C ALA A 60 23.77 34.48 -32.19
N VAL A 61 23.08 33.36 -32.32
CA VAL A 61 22.99 32.34 -31.28
C VAL A 61 23.94 31.20 -31.65
N THR A 62 24.83 30.85 -30.73
CA THR A 62 25.83 29.79 -30.88
C THR A 62 25.72 28.78 -29.75
N ASN A 63 26.22 27.57 -29.97
CA ASN A 63 26.40 26.58 -28.92
C ASN A 63 27.64 26.97 -28.08
N SER A 64 27.47 27.06 -26.76
CA SER A 64 28.54 27.47 -25.84
C SER A 64 29.71 26.50 -25.72
N VAL A 65 29.53 25.23 -26.10
CA VAL A 65 30.56 24.18 -26.03
C VAL A 65 31.41 24.18 -27.30
N THR A 66 30.79 24.16 -28.47
CA THR A 66 31.46 24.01 -29.77
C THR A 66 31.74 25.35 -30.48
N GLY A 67 31.00 26.40 -30.12
CA GLY A 67 31.00 27.69 -30.81
C GLY A 67 30.30 27.66 -32.17
N THR A 68 29.62 26.56 -32.53
CA THR A 68 28.88 26.47 -33.80
C THR A 68 27.57 27.24 -33.75
N PRO A 69 27.03 27.71 -34.89
CA PRO A 69 25.76 28.41 -34.91
C PRO A 69 24.57 27.49 -34.59
N VAL A 70 23.58 28.01 -33.85
CA VAL A 70 22.33 27.29 -33.52
C VAL A 70 21.23 27.74 -34.48
N ASP A 71 20.81 26.84 -35.38
CA ASP A 71 19.73 27.08 -36.35
C ASP A 71 18.34 26.94 -35.70
N GLY A 72 17.42 27.84 -36.04
CA GLY A 72 16.03 27.82 -35.58
C GLY A 72 15.86 27.88 -34.06
N ALA A 73 16.69 28.63 -33.35
CA ALA A 73 16.44 29.04 -31.97
C ALA A 73 15.41 30.17 -31.97
N ASP A 74 14.41 30.07 -31.09
CA ASP A 74 13.39 31.09 -30.91
C ASP A 74 13.94 32.25 -30.07
N VAL A 75 13.62 33.48 -30.49
CA VAL A 75 13.97 34.71 -29.77
C VAL A 75 12.68 35.47 -29.45
N THR A 76 12.23 35.37 -28.21
CA THR A 76 10.98 35.99 -27.75
C THR A 76 11.26 37.23 -26.92
N THR A 77 10.29 38.15 -26.84
CA THR A 77 10.44 39.40 -26.09
C THR A 77 9.30 39.59 -25.10
N ASP A 78 9.58 40.20 -23.95
CA ASP A 78 8.60 40.70 -22.98
C ASP A 78 8.77 42.22 -22.80
N PRO A 79 7.76 43.05 -23.14
CA PRO A 79 6.43 42.67 -23.63
C PRO A 79 6.45 42.00 -25.02
N ALA A 80 5.54 41.05 -25.22
CA ALA A 80 5.37 40.34 -26.49
C ALA A 80 4.87 41.27 -27.60
N ILE A 81 5.35 41.04 -28.82
CA ILE A 81 4.96 41.82 -30.01
C ILE A 81 4.06 40.95 -30.89
N GLU A 82 2.80 41.37 -31.03
CA GLU A 82 1.81 40.64 -31.81
C GLU A 82 2.23 40.46 -33.27
N GLY A 83 2.15 39.22 -33.77
CA GLY A 83 2.46 38.88 -35.16
C GLY A 83 3.95 38.83 -35.51
N LEU A 84 4.86 38.92 -34.53
CA LEU A 84 6.30 38.81 -34.73
C LEU A 84 6.83 37.46 -34.23
N THR A 85 7.47 36.72 -35.14
CA THR A 85 8.24 35.52 -34.82
C THR A 85 9.68 35.76 -35.23
N ILE A 86 10.62 35.53 -34.31
CA ILE A 86 12.05 35.69 -34.55
C ILE A 86 12.70 34.34 -34.32
N THR A 87 13.29 33.79 -35.37
CA THR A 87 14.10 32.57 -35.30
C THR A 87 15.47 32.83 -35.90
N THR A 88 16.48 32.11 -35.41
CA THR A 88 17.81 32.14 -36.04
C THR A 88 17.81 31.37 -37.36
N ASP A 89 18.65 31.80 -38.30
CA ASP A 89 18.91 31.10 -39.54
C ASP A 89 19.98 30.00 -39.39
N ALA A 90 20.27 29.28 -40.48
CA ALA A 90 21.28 28.21 -40.51
C ALA A 90 22.72 28.68 -40.19
N SER A 91 22.96 29.99 -40.15
CA SER A 91 24.22 30.59 -39.70
C SER A 91 24.11 31.14 -38.27
N GLY A 92 23.06 30.77 -37.54
CA GLY A 92 22.75 31.18 -36.17
C GLY A 92 22.30 32.63 -36.05
N ASN A 93 22.14 33.38 -37.14
CA ASN A 93 21.87 34.80 -37.07
C ASN A 93 20.37 35.05 -36.97
N TYR A 94 20.00 36.05 -36.19
CA TYR A 94 18.65 36.58 -36.14
C TYR A 94 18.68 38.11 -36.30
N SER A 95 17.59 38.66 -36.84
CA SER A 95 17.42 40.11 -36.95
C SER A 95 15.95 40.46 -37.06
N ALA A 96 15.47 41.30 -36.14
CA ALA A 96 14.11 41.78 -36.10
C ALA A 96 14.07 43.29 -35.85
N THR A 97 13.10 43.96 -36.45
CA THR A 97 12.87 45.39 -36.22
C THR A 97 11.72 45.54 -35.24
N LEU A 98 12.01 46.07 -34.05
CA LEU A 98 11.04 46.21 -32.96
C LEU A 98 10.81 47.70 -32.66
N PRO A 99 9.66 48.06 -32.04
CA PRO A 99 9.49 49.39 -31.46
C PRO A 99 10.62 49.75 -30.48
N ILE A 100 10.94 51.03 -30.35
CA ILE A 100 11.87 51.48 -29.31
C ILE A 100 11.27 51.19 -27.93
N GLY A 101 12.10 50.72 -27.00
CA GLY A 101 11.65 50.27 -25.69
C GLY A 101 12.68 49.38 -25.01
N SER A 102 12.40 49.03 -23.76
CA SER A 102 13.17 48.02 -23.02
C SER A 102 12.40 46.71 -23.04
N TYR A 103 13.10 45.62 -23.36
CA TYR A 103 12.56 44.27 -23.49
C TYR A 103 13.40 43.31 -22.64
N ILE A 104 12.78 42.30 -22.05
CA ILE A 104 13.46 41.07 -21.66
C ILE A 104 13.39 40.16 -22.89
N VAL A 105 14.54 39.67 -23.35
CA VAL A 105 14.64 38.78 -24.51
C VAL A 105 15.00 37.39 -24.02
N THR A 106 14.22 36.39 -24.41
CA THR A 106 14.46 34.97 -24.10
C THR A 106 14.86 34.26 -25.38
N TYR A 107 15.97 33.52 -25.31
CA TYR A 107 16.50 32.69 -26.38
C TYR A 107 16.32 31.23 -25.98
N SER A 108 15.58 30.46 -26.79
CA SER A 108 15.19 29.09 -26.46
C SER A 108 15.39 28.16 -27.66
N LYS A 109 15.84 26.93 -27.39
CA LYS A 109 15.96 25.84 -28.36
C LYS A 109 15.85 24.53 -27.59
N ASN A 110 15.13 23.54 -28.13
CA ASN A 110 15.12 22.19 -27.56
C ASN A 110 16.55 21.67 -27.37
N SER A 111 16.81 20.95 -26.27
CA SER A 111 18.13 20.46 -25.86
C SER A 111 19.09 21.53 -25.31
N PHE A 112 18.65 22.77 -25.15
CA PHE A 112 19.43 23.86 -24.57
C PHE A 112 18.68 24.56 -23.43
N THR A 113 19.43 24.98 -22.42
CA THR A 113 18.90 25.82 -21.34
C THR A 113 18.60 27.23 -21.86
N ASP A 114 17.38 27.70 -21.62
CA ASP A 114 16.94 29.05 -22.00
C ASP A 114 17.87 30.14 -21.43
N HIS A 115 18.19 31.13 -22.26
CA HIS A 115 18.93 32.31 -21.85
C HIS A 115 18.03 33.55 -21.88
N THR A 116 18.10 34.37 -20.83
CA THR A 116 17.34 35.63 -20.76
C THR A 116 18.26 36.82 -20.49
N GLU A 117 18.02 37.93 -21.20
CA GLU A 117 18.73 39.19 -20.94
C GLU A 117 17.87 40.42 -21.27
N SER A 118 18.23 41.56 -20.66
CA SER A 118 17.55 42.83 -20.93
C SER A 118 18.19 43.59 -22.10
N VAL A 119 17.36 44.12 -23.00
CA VAL A 119 17.75 44.88 -24.18
C VAL A 119 16.97 46.19 -24.22
N THR A 120 17.63 47.30 -24.55
CA THR A 120 16.95 48.58 -24.78
C THR A 120 17.21 49.07 -26.20
N LEU A 121 16.15 49.25 -26.97
CA LEU A 121 16.18 49.69 -28.36
C LEU A 121 15.92 51.19 -28.49
N VAL A 122 16.74 51.86 -29.30
CA VAL A 122 16.67 53.30 -29.57
C VAL A 122 16.55 53.52 -31.08
N ALA A 123 15.91 54.63 -31.45
CA ALA A 123 15.51 54.94 -32.82
C ALA A 123 16.65 54.82 -33.85
N GLY A 124 16.46 53.98 -34.86
CA GLY A 124 17.37 53.82 -36.00
C GLY A 124 18.72 53.17 -35.67
N LEU A 125 18.91 52.69 -34.44
CA LEU A 125 20.11 51.96 -34.03
C LEU A 125 19.86 50.46 -34.09
N THR A 126 20.91 49.72 -34.44
CA THR A 126 20.98 48.27 -34.29
C THR A 126 21.65 47.94 -32.97
N VAL A 127 20.99 47.14 -32.14
CA VAL A 127 21.59 46.53 -30.95
C VAL A 127 21.92 45.09 -31.30
N THR A 128 23.19 44.74 -31.21
CA THR A 128 23.69 43.39 -31.47
C THR A 128 23.83 42.62 -30.16
N LYS A 129 23.21 41.44 -30.08
CA LYS A 129 23.25 40.54 -28.93
C LYS A 129 23.55 39.12 -29.37
N ASP A 130 24.81 38.75 -29.22
CA ASP A 130 25.26 37.39 -29.48
C ASP A 130 25.13 36.57 -28.19
N VAL A 131 24.48 35.42 -28.28
CA VAL A 131 24.19 34.54 -27.14
C VAL A 131 24.77 33.16 -27.40
N ALA A 132 25.45 32.62 -26.39
CA ALA A 132 25.89 31.23 -26.41
C ALA A 132 24.96 30.40 -25.52
N LEU A 133 24.09 29.60 -26.13
CA LEU A 133 23.19 28.70 -25.39
C LEU A 133 23.99 27.50 -24.84
N VAL A 134 23.62 27.07 -23.64
CA VAL A 134 24.24 25.92 -22.96
C VAL A 134 23.43 24.68 -23.26
N PRO A 135 23.99 23.64 -23.91
CA PRO A 135 23.32 22.36 -24.04
C PRO A 135 22.94 21.79 -22.67
N ASP A 136 21.74 21.21 -22.56
CA ASP A 136 21.31 20.53 -21.33
C ASP A 136 22.12 19.24 -21.08
N SER A 137 22.58 18.61 -22.16
CA SER A 137 23.51 17.47 -22.17
C SER A 137 24.50 17.61 -23.35
N PRO A 138 25.76 17.15 -23.22
CA PRO A 138 26.72 17.14 -24.33
C PRO A 138 26.26 16.28 -25.53
N VAL A 139 25.51 15.22 -25.27
CA VAL A 139 24.89 14.35 -26.27
C VAL A 139 23.45 14.08 -25.84
N VAL A 140 22.50 14.23 -26.76
CA VAL A 140 21.10 13.88 -26.56
C VAL A 140 20.83 12.58 -27.29
N VAL A 141 20.38 11.58 -26.55
CA VAL A 141 19.94 10.29 -27.06
C VAL A 141 18.42 10.26 -26.94
N ASN A 142 17.74 9.81 -27.98
CA ASN A 142 16.30 9.58 -27.93
C ASN A 142 16.03 8.17 -28.46
N ALA A 143 15.34 7.33 -27.69
CA ALA A 143 15.05 5.93 -28.05
C ALA A 143 13.86 5.78 -29.02
N GLY A 144 13.18 6.86 -29.37
CA GLY A 144 12.00 6.88 -30.22
C GLY A 144 10.73 7.07 -29.42
N SER A 145 9.59 6.90 -30.08
CA SER A 145 8.28 6.89 -29.43
C SER A 145 7.92 5.49 -28.98
N ASP A 146 7.16 5.40 -27.88
CA ASP A 146 6.62 4.14 -27.39
C ASP A 146 5.77 3.47 -28.46
N ILE A 147 5.78 2.14 -28.43
CA ILE A 147 5.06 1.29 -29.38
C ILE A 147 3.87 0.69 -28.63
N SER A 148 2.66 1.05 -29.05
CA SER A 148 1.41 0.43 -28.58
C SER A 148 0.99 -0.73 -29.48
N ASP A 149 0.12 -1.59 -28.95
CA ASP A 149 -0.62 -2.62 -29.71
C ASP A 149 0.24 -3.75 -30.29
N ALA A 150 1.46 -3.93 -29.78
CA ALA A 150 2.34 -5.01 -30.20
C ALA A 150 1.77 -6.36 -29.76
N LYS A 151 2.09 -7.44 -30.48
CA LYS A 151 1.58 -8.78 -30.16
C LYS A 151 2.71 -9.75 -29.82
N PRO A 152 2.46 -10.80 -29.02
CA PRO A 152 3.45 -11.84 -28.79
C PRO A 152 3.97 -12.41 -30.12
N THR A 153 5.26 -12.69 -30.20
CA THR A 153 6.00 -13.14 -31.40
C THR A 153 6.15 -12.12 -32.54
N GLU A 154 5.64 -10.90 -32.38
CA GLU A 154 5.80 -9.84 -33.39
C GLU A 154 7.23 -9.28 -33.42
N ASP A 155 7.65 -8.84 -34.61
CA ASP A 155 8.86 -8.03 -34.79
C ASP A 155 8.47 -6.53 -34.72
N VAL A 156 9.07 -5.80 -33.77
CA VAL A 156 8.91 -4.35 -33.63
C VAL A 156 10.21 -3.62 -33.97
N PHE A 157 10.09 -2.34 -34.34
CA PHE A 157 11.18 -1.56 -34.96
C PHE A 157 11.32 -0.19 -34.29
N PRO A 158 11.89 -0.11 -33.07
CA PRO A 158 12.16 1.18 -32.45
C PRO A 158 13.18 1.97 -33.28
N VAL A 159 13.06 3.30 -33.25
CA VAL A 159 13.90 4.22 -34.04
C VAL A 159 14.55 5.22 -33.11
N GLY A 160 15.82 4.95 -32.79
CA GLY A 160 16.65 5.85 -32.01
C GLY A 160 17.20 7.02 -32.83
N THR A 161 17.45 8.14 -32.17
CA THR A 161 18.18 9.29 -32.73
C THR A 161 19.26 9.78 -31.77
N ILE A 162 20.27 10.43 -32.34
CA ILE A 162 21.41 10.98 -31.59
C ILE A 162 21.66 12.41 -32.09
N GLU A 163 21.72 13.36 -31.16
CA GLU A 163 22.17 14.72 -31.41
C GLU A 163 23.47 14.98 -30.63
N ILE A 164 24.56 15.26 -31.34
CA ILE A 164 25.86 15.57 -30.76
C ILE A 164 25.98 17.09 -30.61
N LEU A 165 26.14 17.58 -29.38
CA LEU A 165 26.19 19.01 -29.04
C LEU A 165 27.57 19.46 -28.52
N ASP A 166 28.56 18.57 -28.48
CA ASP A 166 29.91 18.83 -27.95
C ASP A 166 31.06 18.44 -28.89
N ASP A 167 30.77 18.20 -30.18
CA ASP A 167 31.70 17.69 -31.21
C ASP A 167 32.32 16.31 -30.90
N SER A 168 31.73 15.54 -29.95
CA SER A 168 32.16 14.17 -29.65
C SER A 168 31.91 13.21 -30.81
N ASN A 169 32.66 12.11 -30.83
CA ASN A 169 32.48 11.04 -31.81
C ASN A 169 31.75 9.85 -31.16
N VAL A 170 30.73 9.32 -31.84
CA VAL A 170 30.07 8.09 -31.42
C VAL A 170 31.02 6.90 -31.56
N GLU A 171 31.27 6.20 -30.46
CA GLU A 171 32.08 4.98 -30.40
C GLU A 171 31.21 3.73 -30.51
N THR A 172 30.13 3.66 -29.73
CA THR A 172 29.21 2.51 -29.71
C THR A 172 27.76 2.94 -29.57
N ILE A 173 26.89 2.14 -30.17
CA ILE A 173 25.44 2.15 -29.96
C ILE A 173 25.10 0.76 -29.41
N LEU A 174 24.23 0.69 -28.41
CA LEU A 174 23.77 -0.58 -27.85
C LEU A 174 22.33 -0.48 -27.38
N TRP A 175 21.49 -1.37 -27.87
CA TRP A 175 20.17 -1.66 -27.33
C TRP A 175 20.24 -2.84 -26.37
N ALA A 176 19.61 -2.70 -25.20
CA ALA A 176 19.45 -3.79 -24.25
C ALA A 176 18.07 -3.71 -23.57
N PRO A 177 17.44 -4.85 -23.23
CA PRO A 177 16.26 -4.85 -22.38
C PRO A 177 16.62 -4.33 -20.99
N SER A 178 15.69 -3.59 -20.38
CA SER A 178 15.83 -3.10 -19.00
C SER A 178 14.83 -3.72 -18.02
N ASN A 179 13.87 -4.51 -18.50
CA ASN A 179 12.95 -5.30 -17.68
C ASN A 179 13.10 -6.82 -17.93
N SER A 180 12.29 -7.63 -17.25
CA SER A 180 12.47 -9.08 -17.11
C SER A 180 12.04 -9.90 -18.34
N VAL A 181 11.19 -9.35 -19.21
CA VAL A 181 10.70 -10.04 -20.41
C VAL A 181 11.82 -10.13 -21.44
N ALA A 182 12.36 -11.34 -21.62
CA ALA A 182 13.45 -11.60 -22.54
C ALA A 182 13.02 -11.43 -24.01
N VAL A 183 13.58 -10.43 -24.68
CA VAL A 183 13.43 -10.20 -26.13
C VAL A 183 14.68 -10.58 -26.91
N THR A 184 14.53 -10.83 -28.22
CA THR A 184 15.66 -11.00 -29.13
C THR A 184 15.88 -9.71 -29.93
N ILE A 185 17.07 -9.13 -29.84
CA ILE A 185 17.43 -7.90 -30.58
C ILE A 185 18.40 -8.25 -31.71
N THR A 186 18.02 -7.93 -32.94
CA THR A 186 18.89 -8.05 -34.12
C THR A 186 19.31 -6.65 -34.58
N GLY A 187 20.62 -6.45 -34.76
CA GLY A 187 21.15 -5.11 -35.06
C GLY A 187 21.14 -4.19 -33.84
N GLU A 188 21.40 -4.74 -32.65
CA GLU A 188 21.49 -4.02 -31.36
C GLU A 188 22.51 -2.87 -31.37
N ASP A 189 23.44 -2.88 -32.32
CA ASP A 189 24.47 -1.86 -32.55
C ASP A 189 24.07 -0.77 -33.55
N THR A 190 22.77 -0.69 -33.90
CA THR A 190 22.22 0.27 -34.85
C THR A 190 21.12 1.13 -34.22
N LEU A 191 20.79 2.27 -34.85
CA LEU A 191 19.68 3.12 -34.42
C LEU A 191 18.29 2.56 -34.76
N THR A 192 18.21 1.50 -35.55
CA THR A 192 16.95 0.91 -36.00
C THR A 192 17.04 -0.61 -35.87
N PRO A 193 17.12 -1.15 -34.63
CA PRO A 193 17.18 -2.58 -34.43
C PRO A 193 15.83 -3.22 -34.82
N THR A 194 15.85 -4.53 -35.01
CA THR A 194 14.63 -5.36 -35.02
C THR A 194 14.54 -6.08 -33.69
N VAL A 195 13.41 -5.94 -33.01
CA VAL A 195 13.15 -6.55 -31.71
C VAL A 195 12.06 -7.59 -31.89
N THR A 196 12.40 -8.86 -31.73
CA THR A 196 11.44 -9.97 -31.77
C THR A 196 10.93 -10.23 -30.36
N LEU A 197 9.63 -10.03 -30.16
CA LEU A 197 8.94 -10.28 -28.89
C LEU A 197 8.81 -11.78 -28.61
N PRO A 198 8.80 -12.22 -27.33
CA PRO A 198 8.69 -13.64 -27.01
C PRO A 198 7.26 -14.18 -27.25
N GLY A 199 7.12 -15.50 -27.10
CA GLY A 199 5.80 -16.14 -27.13
C GLY A 199 4.99 -15.88 -25.86
N LEU A 200 3.69 -16.15 -25.93
CA LEU A 200 2.72 -15.90 -24.86
C LEU A 200 3.11 -16.51 -23.49
N ASN A 201 3.80 -17.65 -23.47
CA ASN A 201 4.23 -18.28 -22.21
C ASN A 201 5.19 -17.40 -21.41
N ALA A 202 6.08 -16.64 -22.06
CA ALA A 202 7.00 -15.75 -21.35
C ALA A 202 6.25 -14.61 -20.65
N TYR A 203 5.24 -14.04 -21.33
CA TYR A 203 4.36 -13.02 -20.75
C TYR A 203 3.49 -13.57 -19.62
N ARG A 204 3.12 -14.86 -19.68
CA ARG A 204 2.42 -15.53 -18.58
C ARG A 204 3.30 -15.68 -17.36
N ASP A 205 4.52 -16.15 -17.56
CA ASP A 205 5.48 -16.35 -16.48
C ASP A 205 5.81 -14.99 -15.83
N GLU A 206 5.92 -13.93 -16.63
CA GLU A 206 6.07 -12.57 -16.12
C GLU A 206 4.82 -12.10 -15.36
N LEU A 207 3.62 -12.31 -15.89
CA LEU A 207 2.38 -11.94 -15.20
C LEU A 207 2.28 -12.59 -13.82
N ILE A 208 2.62 -13.88 -13.72
CA ILE A 208 2.65 -14.59 -12.44
C ILE A 208 3.72 -13.99 -11.52
N THR A 209 4.91 -13.71 -12.05
CA THR A 209 6.00 -13.08 -11.28
C THR A 209 5.57 -11.72 -10.72
N VAL A 210 4.97 -10.87 -11.53
CA VAL A 210 4.49 -9.53 -11.13
C VAL A 210 3.34 -9.61 -10.13
N LEU A 211 2.43 -10.57 -10.29
CA LEU A 211 1.33 -10.80 -9.35
C LEU A 211 1.85 -11.29 -7.98
N GLU A 212 2.89 -12.11 -7.95
CA GLU A 212 3.57 -12.56 -6.72
C GLU A 212 4.37 -11.42 -6.08
N GLU A 213 5.13 -10.69 -6.90
CA GLU A 213 6.02 -9.61 -6.48
C GLU A 213 5.93 -8.44 -7.48
N PRO A 214 5.19 -7.36 -7.14
CA PRO A 214 5.10 -6.20 -8.03
C PRO A 214 6.49 -5.60 -8.27
N PRO A 215 6.80 -5.11 -9.49
CA PRO A 215 8.13 -4.63 -9.88
C PRO A 215 8.46 -3.25 -9.28
N ILE A 216 8.34 -3.12 -7.95
CA ILE A 216 8.60 -1.91 -7.18
C ILE A 216 9.86 -2.14 -6.35
N SER A 217 10.95 -1.44 -6.68
CA SER A 217 12.20 -1.59 -5.93
C SER A 217 12.28 -0.64 -4.72
N GLU A 218 13.16 -0.93 -3.75
CA GLU A 218 13.42 0.00 -2.63
C GLU A 218 13.93 1.36 -3.12
N ASP A 219 14.65 1.41 -4.25
CA ASP A 219 15.18 2.66 -4.81
C ASP A 219 14.06 3.55 -5.39
N ASP A 220 12.90 2.95 -5.74
CA ASP A 220 11.73 3.67 -6.24
C ASP A 220 10.79 4.14 -5.13
N LEU A 221 11.07 3.75 -3.88
CA LEU A 221 10.28 4.11 -2.72
C LEU A 221 10.87 5.33 -2.00
N PRO A 222 10.02 6.16 -1.36
CA PRO A 222 10.51 7.18 -0.44
C PRO A 222 11.39 6.55 0.65
N PRO A 223 12.45 7.22 1.15
CA PRO A 223 13.42 6.67 2.10
C PRO A 223 12.85 6.05 3.39
N ASN A 224 11.59 6.38 3.71
CA ASN A 224 10.93 5.99 4.94
C ASN A 224 10.00 4.78 4.75
N ILE A 225 9.79 4.31 3.52
CA ILE A 225 9.03 3.09 3.22
C ILE A 225 10.03 2.03 2.80
N LYS A 226 10.09 0.95 3.58
CA LYS A 226 10.94 -0.21 3.29
C LYS A 226 10.10 -1.33 2.71
N LEU A 227 10.67 -2.09 1.78
CA LEU A 227 10.03 -3.32 1.34
C LEU A 227 9.95 -4.32 2.51
N PRO A 228 8.93 -5.20 2.53
CA PRO A 228 8.86 -6.27 3.51
C PRO A 228 10.12 -7.17 3.45
N GLU A 229 10.73 -7.46 4.61
CA GLU A 229 11.85 -8.39 4.67
C GLU A 229 11.40 -9.79 4.20
N GLY A 230 12.05 -10.35 3.18
CA GLY A 230 11.75 -11.69 2.68
C GLY A 230 10.91 -11.77 1.39
N GLY A 231 10.54 -10.62 0.80
CA GLY A 231 9.76 -10.54 -0.44
C GLY A 231 8.31 -10.09 -0.20
N PHE A 232 7.54 -9.91 -1.28
CA PHE A 232 6.14 -9.47 -1.20
C PHE A 232 5.21 -10.60 -0.72
N VAL A 233 4.97 -10.64 0.59
CA VAL A 233 4.06 -11.57 1.26
C VAL A 233 2.56 -11.31 0.99
N GLY A 234 2.24 -10.31 0.15
CA GLY A 234 0.88 -9.84 -0.15
C GLY A 234 0.41 -10.03 -1.59
N GLY A 235 1.25 -10.61 -2.46
CA GLY A 235 0.92 -10.92 -3.85
C GLY A 235 0.13 -12.22 -4.02
N LEU A 236 0.16 -12.78 -5.23
CA LEU A 236 -0.34 -14.12 -5.53
C LEU A 236 0.33 -15.15 -4.63
N GLN A 237 -0.47 -16.08 -4.12
CA GLN A 237 -0.04 -17.05 -3.11
C GLN A 237 0.08 -18.45 -3.71
N ASP A 238 1.00 -19.24 -3.16
CA ASP A 238 1.27 -20.64 -3.51
C ASP A 238 0.08 -21.56 -3.14
N ARG A 239 -0.99 -21.50 -3.94
CA ARG A 239 -2.31 -22.10 -3.68
C ARG A 239 -3.01 -22.47 -4.98
N PHE A 240 -3.96 -23.41 -4.91
CA PHE A 240 -4.85 -23.70 -6.03
C PHE A 240 -5.99 -22.69 -6.06
N GLN A 241 -6.06 -21.84 -7.09
CA GLN A 241 -7.04 -20.76 -7.17
C GLN A 241 -7.31 -20.27 -8.59
N VAL A 242 -8.44 -19.56 -8.77
CA VAL A 242 -8.64 -18.65 -9.90
C VAL A 242 -7.84 -17.38 -9.64
N VAL A 243 -7.02 -16.96 -10.61
CA VAL A 243 -6.12 -15.82 -10.44
C VAL A 243 -6.89 -14.51 -10.57
N GLY A 244 -6.76 -13.64 -9.56
CA GLY A 244 -7.14 -12.24 -9.68
C GLY A 244 -6.04 -11.46 -10.39
N ILE A 245 -6.41 -10.67 -11.39
CA ILE A 245 -5.50 -9.89 -12.24
C ILE A 245 -5.90 -8.42 -12.10
N ASP A 246 -5.03 -7.60 -11.54
CA ASP A 246 -5.22 -6.16 -11.42
C ASP A 246 -4.60 -5.40 -12.62
N PRO A 247 -5.02 -4.14 -12.87
CA PRO A 247 -4.56 -3.36 -14.01
C PRO A 247 -3.04 -3.18 -14.08
N PHE A 248 -2.40 -2.84 -12.94
CA PHE A 248 -0.94 -2.66 -12.88
C PHE A 248 -0.21 -3.94 -13.30
N SER A 249 -0.56 -5.06 -12.68
CA SER A 249 0.12 -6.32 -12.97
C SER A 249 -0.02 -6.75 -14.42
N LEU A 250 -1.19 -6.50 -15.03
CA LEU A 250 -1.43 -6.83 -16.44
C LEU A 250 -0.64 -5.92 -17.40
N GLU A 251 -0.56 -4.62 -17.10
CA GLU A 251 0.20 -3.65 -17.87
C GLU A 251 1.70 -3.95 -17.81
N GLU A 252 2.24 -4.11 -16.60
CA GLU A 252 3.66 -4.44 -16.37
C GLU A 252 4.05 -5.76 -17.01
N ALA A 253 3.19 -6.78 -16.93
CA ALA A 253 3.45 -8.05 -17.60
C ALA A 253 3.55 -7.91 -19.13
N GLY A 254 2.76 -7.02 -19.73
CA GLY A 254 2.76 -6.74 -21.17
C GLY A 254 3.87 -5.79 -21.62
N LEU A 255 4.55 -5.14 -20.68
CA LEU A 255 5.55 -4.11 -20.95
C LEU A 255 6.91 -4.74 -21.32
N VAL A 256 7.55 -4.19 -22.34
CA VAL A 256 8.98 -4.40 -22.62
C VAL A 256 9.64 -3.02 -22.67
N THR A 257 10.59 -2.78 -21.77
CA THR A 257 11.38 -1.54 -21.78
C THR A 257 12.75 -1.81 -22.40
N LEU A 258 13.10 -1.02 -23.41
CA LEU A 258 14.40 -1.07 -24.06
C LEU A 258 15.20 0.17 -23.76
N LYS A 259 16.46 -0.01 -23.39
CA LYS A 259 17.42 1.08 -23.18
C LYS A 259 18.35 1.21 -24.38
N LEU A 260 18.30 2.36 -25.05
CA LEU A 260 19.29 2.78 -26.02
C LEU A 260 20.45 3.47 -25.29
N THR A 261 21.65 2.90 -25.39
CA THR A 261 22.88 3.51 -24.85
C THR A 261 23.82 3.89 -25.98
N VAL A 262 24.28 5.14 -25.97
CA VAL A 262 25.26 5.68 -26.90
C VAL A 262 26.50 6.08 -26.11
N THR A 263 27.64 5.49 -26.45
CA THR A 263 28.94 5.90 -25.89
C THR A 263 29.67 6.74 -26.91
N THR A 264 30.17 7.89 -26.47
CA THR A 264 31.04 8.78 -27.23
C THR A 264 32.38 8.92 -26.53
N ASP A 265 33.33 9.60 -27.18
CA ASP A 265 34.60 9.98 -26.55
C ASP A 265 34.44 10.97 -25.36
N SER A 266 33.25 11.54 -25.14
CA SER A 266 32.92 12.43 -24.02
C SER A 266 32.13 11.78 -22.88
N GLY A 267 31.49 10.63 -23.10
CA GLY A 267 30.72 9.95 -22.06
C GLY A 267 29.79 8.85 -22.57
N SER A 268 28.90 8.38 -21.70
CA SER A 268 27.81 7.45 -22.05
C SER A 268 26.48 8.11 -21.74
N TYR A 269 25.57 8.02 -22.69
CA TYR A 269 24.26 8.67 -22.66
C TYR A 269 23.20 7.63 -23.02
N SER A 270 22.01 7.74 -22.44
CA SER A 270 20.97 6.75 -22.69
C SER A 270 19.58 7.33 -22.59
N ASP A 271 18.67 6.67 -23.27
CA ASP A 271 17.23 6.89 -23.19
C ASP A 271 16.50 5.55 -23.26
N THR A 272 15.22 5.53 -22.90
CA THR A 272 14.37 4.32 -22.91
C THR A 272 13.16 4.48 -23.80
N VAL A 273 12.69 3.38 -24.38
CA VAL A 273 11.42 3.30 -25.10
C VAL A 273 10.63 2.10 -24.58
N GLU A 274 9.33 2.26 -24.48
CA GLU A 274 8.41 1.22 -24.04
C GLU A 274 7.71 0.56 -25.22
N ILE A 275 7.51 -0.76 -25.11
CA ILE A 275 6.73 -1.56 -26.04
C ILE A 275 5.63 -2.23 -25.22
N HIS A 276 4.39 -1.82 -25.47
CA HIS A 276 3.20 -2.32 -24.82
C HIS A 276 2.62 -3.48 -25.64
N THR A 277 2.66 -4.69 -25.07
CA THR A 277 2.21 -5.92 -25.75
C THR A 277 0.78 -6.27 -25.31
N GLU A 278 -0.13 -6.42 -26.27
CA GLU A 278 -1.49 -6.89 -26.02
C GLU A 278 -1.48 -8.36 -25.54
N LEU A 279 -1.94 -8.57 -24.31
CA LEU A 279 -2.10 -9.89 -23.71
C LEU A 279 -3.55 -10.38 -23.80
N PRO A 280 -3.79 -11.69 -23.94
CA PRO A 280 -5.14 -12.24 -24.04
C PRO A 280 -5.89 -12.24 -22.69
N TRP A 281 -5.18 -12.16 -21.56
CA TRP A 281 -5.81 -12.09 -20.25
C TRP A 281 -6.43 -10.72 -20.01
N LYS A 282 -7.46 -10.68 -19.16
CA LYS A 282 -8.21 -9.48 -18.80
C LYS A 282 -8.11 -9.24 -17.30
N ILE A 283 -8.37 -8.01 -16.88
CA ILE A 283 -8.53 -7.66 -15.46
C ILE A 283 -9.61 -8.56 -14.86
N ALA A 284 -9.33 -9.18 -13.72
CA ALA A 284 -10.20 -10.20 -13.13
C ALA A 284 -10.19 -10.13 -11.59
N PRO A 285 -11.35 -10.28 -10.93
CA PRO A 285 -11.43 -10.22 -9.46
C PRO A 285 -10.93 -11.48 -8.74
N GLY A 286 -10.65 -12.57 -9.47
CA GLY A 286 -10.20 -13.84 -8.89
C GLY A 286 -11.31 -14.66 -8.21
N ILE A 287 -12.59 -14.38 -8.52
CA ILE A 287 -13.73 -15.17 -8.04
C ILE A 287 -14.08 -16.29 -9.05
N GLU A 288 -14.80 -17.30 -8.58
CA GLU A 288 -15.18 -18.45 -9.39
C GLU A 288 -16.41 -18.18 -10.28
N ASN A 289 -17.17 -17.12 -10.00
CA ASN A 289 -18.26 -16.66 -10.85
C ASN A 289 -17.78 -15.67 -11.93
N VAL A 290 -17.65 -16.16 -13.16
CA VAL A 290 -16.98 -15.44 -14.27
C VAL A 290 -17.92 -15.21 -15.45
N PRO A 291 -17.66 -14.18 -16.29
CA PRO A 291 -18.36 -14.00 -17.56
C PRO A 291 -17.95 -15.04 -18.62
N VAL A 292 -18.86 -15.32 -19.55
CA VAL A 292 -18.55 -16.11 -20.76
C VAL A 292 -17.67 -15.29 -21.71
N GLY A 293 -16.73 -15.95 -22.38
CA GLY A 293 -15.85 -15.34 -23.40
C GLY A 293 -14.59 -14.69 -22.86
N ILE A 294 -14.43 -14.57 -21.55
CA ILE A 294 -13.24 -14.00 -20.91
C ILE A 294 -12.30 -15.14 -20.45
N PRO A 295 -11.00 -15.09 -20.78
CA PRO A 295 -10.05 -16.10 -20.30
C PRO A 295 -9.94 -16.13 -18.78
N VAL A 296 -9.99 -17.34 -18.22
CA VAL A 296 -9.77 -17.62 -16.81
C VAL A 296 -8.37 -18.20 -16.65
N LEU A 297 -7.52 -17.50 -15.91
CA LEU A 297 -6.19 -17.97 -15.52
C LEU A 297 -6.29 -18.71 -14.19
N LEU A 298 -5.67 -19.89 -14.13
CA LEU A 298 -5.58 -20.71 -12.92
C LEU A 298 -4.15 -20.64 -12.38
N HIS A 299 -4.00 -20.80 -11.08
CA HIS A 299 -2.72 -20.99 -10.41
C HIS A 299 -2.78 -22.25 -9.54
N GLY A 300 -1.66 -22.93 -9.44
CA GLY A 300 -1.51 -24.13 -8.61
C GLY A 300 -0.27 -24.03 -7.74
N LYS A 301 -0.22 -24.86 -6.70
CA LYS A 301 0.94 -24.92 -5.80
C LYS A 301 2.23 -25.27 -6.53
N VAL A 302 3.38 -24.86 -6.03
CA VAL A 302 4.70 -25.25 -6.53
C VAL A 302 4.89 -26.75 -6.32
N GLN A 303 4.91 -27.50 -7.42
CA GLN A 303 5.07 -28.95 -7.41
C GLN A 303 5.79 -29.45 -8.68
N THR A 304 6.11 -30.74 -8.73
CA THR A 304 7.01 -31.26 -9.78
C THR A 304 6.33 -31.55 -11.11
N ALA A 305 5.01 -31.76 -11.09
CA ALA A 305 4.19 -32.01 -12.26
C ALA A 305 2.74 -31.56 -12.02
N TYR A 306 2.03 -31.25 -13.11
CA TYR A 306 0.62 -30.89 -13.06
C TYR A 306 -0.19 -31.80 -13.98
N ASP A 307 -1.44 -32.03 -13.60
CA ASP A 307 -2.39 -32.89 -14.31
C ASP A 307 -3.79 -32.27 -14.34
N TRP A 308 -3.85 -30.95 -14.55
CA TRP A 308 -5.10 -30.21 -14.64
C TRP A 308 -6.03 -30.84 -15.69
N ALA A 309 -7.26 -31.12 -15.27
CA ALA A 309 -8.31 -31.61 -16.14
C ALA A 309 -9.53 -30.70 -16.04
N LEU A 310 -10.12 -30.38 -17.20
CA LEU A 310 -11.34 -29.60 -17.32
C LEU A 310 -12.50 -30.51 -17.73
N THR A 311 -13.57 -30.49 -16.94
CA THR A 311 -14.87 -31.05 -17.28
C THR A 311 -15.85 -29.90 -17.55
N PRO A 312 -16.09 -29.55 -18.82
CA PRO A 312 -16.96 -28.43 -19.16
C PRO A 312 -18.43 -28.85 -19.18
N PRO A 313 -19.39 -27.89 -19.12
CA PRO A 313 -20.81 -28.19 -19.19
C PRO A 313 -21.20 -28.76 -20.57
N SER A 314 -22.32 -29.48 -20.62
CA SER A 314 -22.78 -30.11 -21.87
C SER A 314 -23.00 -29.09 -22.98
N GLY A 315 -22.31 -29.26 -24.11
CA GLY A 315 -22.40 -28.37 -25.28
C GLY A 315 -21.24 -27.39 -25.40
N SER A 316 -20.44 -27.24 -24.35
CA SER A 316 -19.20 -26.47 -24.37
C SER A 316 -18.12 -27.19 -25.18
N THR A 317 -17.26 -26.39 -25.81
CA THR A 317 -16.06 -26.81 -26.53
C THR A 317 -14.77 -26.32 -25.87
N ALA A 318 -14.88 -25.68 -24.69
CA ALA A 318 -13.74 -25.15 -23.96
C ALA A 318 -12.73 -26.25 -23.59
N THR A 319 -11.45 -25.90 -23.68
CA THR A 319 -10.32 -26.76 -23.29
C THR A 319 -9.29 -25.92 -22.55
N LEU A 320 -8.52 -26.55 -21.66
CA LEU A 320 -7.30 -25.95 -21.13
C LEU A 320 -6.29 -25.77 -22.26
N ASP A 321 -5.54 -24.68 -22.21
CA ASP A 321 -4.41 -24.44 -23.12
C ASP A 321 -3.30 -25.48 -22.95
N ASP A 322 -2.91 -25.79 -21.71
CA ASP A 322 -1.99 -26.86 -21.34
C ASP A 322 -2.24 -27.33 -19.89
N GLY A 323 -2.81 -28.51 -19.69
CA GLY A 323 -3.06 -29.02 -18.33
C GLY A 323 -1.81 -29.48 -17.56
N ALA A 324 -0.63 -29.49 -18.19
CA ALA A 324 0.62 -30.00 -17.62
C ALA A 324 1.52 -28.92 -16.98
N ILE A 325 1.09 -27.66 -17.01
CA ILE A 325 1.81 -26.52 -16.41
C ILE A 325 1.13 -26.05 -15.13
N GLN A 326 1.86 -25.25 -14.34
CA GLN A 326 1.35 -24.68 -13.09
C GLN A 326 0.17 -23.74 -13.30
N ASN A 327 0.27 -22.90 -14.35
CA ASN A 327 -0.65 -21.80 -14.60
C ASN A 327 -1.39 -21.97 -15.95
N PRO A 328 -2.30 -22.94 -16.06
CA PRO A 328 -3.10 -23.11 -17.27
C PRO A 328 -4.20 -22.05 -17.35
N SER A 329 -4.74 -21.87 -18.55
CA SER A 329 -5.91 -21.02 -18.79
C SER A 329 -6.94 -21.70 -19.68
N PHE A 330 -8.18 -21.27 -19.57
CA PHE A 330 -9.26 -21.66 -20.49
C PHE A 330 -10.25 -20.51 -20.63
N THR A 331 -11.05 -20.53 -21.70
CA THR A 331 -12.11 -19.54 -21.91
C THR A 331 -13.45 -20.25 -21.85
N PRO A 332 -14.32 -19.95 -20.86
CA PRO A 332 -15.70 -20.43 -20.87
C PRO A 332 -16.42 -19.94 -22.12
N ASP A 333 -17.01 -20.84 -22.91
CA ASP A 333 -17.64 -20.51 -24.20
C ASP A 333 -19.17 -20.51 -24.14
N ILE A 334 -19.75 -21.16 -23.13
CA ILE A 334 -21.18 -21.14 -22.81
C ILE A 334 -21.41 -21.03 -21.30
N ALA A 335 -22.60 -20.61 -20.91
CA ALA A 335 -23.00 -20.58 -19.50
C ALA A 335 -23.09 -22.00 -18.90
N GLY A 336 -22.64 -22.15 -17.65
CA GLY A 336 -22.67 -23.42 -16.90
C GLY A 336 -21.45 -23.60 -15.99
N THR A 337 -21.39 -24.74 -15.29
CA THR A 337 -20.28 -25.08 -14.39
C THR A 337 -19.15 -25.79 -15.13
N TYR A 338 -17.95 -25.25 -15.02
CA TYR A 338 -16.69 -25.80 -15.50
C TYR A 338 -15.93 -26.34 -14.30
N ARG A 339 -15.82 -27.67 -14.20
CA ARG A 339 -15.12 -28.32 -13.09
C ARG A 339 -13.67 -28.58 -13.46
N LEU A 340 -12.76 -27.97 -12.72
CA LEU A 340 -11.32 -28.14 -12.83
C LEU A 340 -10.87 -29.11 -11.75
N THR A 341 -9.97 -30.03 -12.06
CA THR A 341 -9.34 -30.92 -11.08
C THR A 341 -7.84 -30.99 -11.27
N VAL A 342 -7.09 -31.03 -10.19
CA VAL A 342 -5.63 -31.18 -10.17
C VAL A 342 -5.19 -31.98 -8.95
N THR A 343 -4.11 -32.74 -9.06
CA THR A 343 -3.51 -33.45 -7.94
C THR A 343 -2.61 -32.51 -7.11
N ASP A 344 -2.90 -32.37 -5.82
CA ASP A 344 -1.98 -31.79 -4.84
C ASP A 344 -0.97 -32.87 -4.42
N GLU A 345 0.27 -32.75 -4.89
CA GLU A 345 1.34 -33.73 -4.57
C GLU A 345 1.68 -33.75 -3.07
N GLY A 346 1.57 -32.61 -2.39
CA GLY A 346 1.89 -32.47 -0.97
C GLY A 346 0.83 -33.10 -0.07
N ALA A 347 -0.44 -32.91 -0.40
CA ALA A 347 -1.58 -33.51 0.32
C ALA A 347 -1.91 -34.94 -0.15
N ALA A 348 -1.38 -35.36 -1.30
CA ALA A 348 -1.72 -36.62 -1.97
C ALA A 348 -3.23 -36.79 -2.21
N SER A 349 -3.89 -35.71 -2.61
CA SER A 349 -5.33 -35.62 -2.86
C SER A 349 -5.63 -34.88 -4.17
N THR A 350 -6.85 -35.04 -4.67
CA THR A 350 -7.34 -34.24 -5.80
C THR A 350 -8.06 -33.01 -5.26
N VAL A 351 -7.67 -31.85 -5.76
CA VAL A 351 -8.35 -30.57 -5.55
C VAL A 351 -9.33 -30.36 -6.70
N ALA A 352 -10.51 -29.82 -6.40
CA ALA A 352 -11.50 -29.43 -7.40
C ALA A 352 -11.82 -27.94 -7.24
N ILE A 353 -11.89 -27.22 -8.36
CA ILE A 353 -12.33 -25.83 -8.45
C ILE A 353 -13.50 -25.78 -9.42
N ASP A 354 -14.64 -25.25 -8.99
CA ASP A 354 -15.82 -25.13 -9.83
C ASP A 354 -15.98 -23.69 -10.30
N VAL A 355 -15.67 -23.43 -11.57
CA VAL A 355 -15.86 -22.12 -12.18
C VAL A 355 -17.26 -22.04 -12.78
N PHE A 356 -18.04 -21.06 -12.34
CA PHE A 356 -19.40 -20.82 -12.79
C PHE A 356 -19.40 -19.72 -13.85
N ALA A 357 -19.60 -20.10 -15.11
CA ALA A 357 -19.76 -19.12 -16.17
C ALA A 357 -21.22 -18.66 -16.21
N ALA A 358 -21.50 -17.50 -15.61
CA ALA A 358 -22.86 -16.98 -15.43
C ALA A 358 -23.37 -16.14 -16.62
N GLY A 359 -23.07 -16.56 -17.86
CA GLY A 359 -23.62 -15.94 -19.06
C GLY A 359 -23.30 -14.45 -19.18
N SER A 360 -24.33 -13.60 -19.11
CA SER A 360 -24.26 -12.15 -19.37
C SER A 360 -24.45 -11.28 -18.12
N TRP A 361 -23.81 -10.11 -18.13
CA TRP A 361 -24.06 -9.02 -17.19
C TRP A 361 -25.49 -8.49 -17.33
N THR A 362 -26.10 -8.05 -16.24
CA THR A 362 -27.52 -7.67 -16.23
C THR A 362 -27.76 -6.20 -15.85
N GLY A 363 -26.98 -5.67 -14.91
CA GLY A 363 -27.20 -4.38 -14.26
C GLY A 363 -28.50 -4.33 -13.44
N VAL A 364 -28.59 -3.37 -12.53
CA VAL A 364 -29.71 -3.24 -11.59
C VAL A 364 -30.40 -1.89 -11.62
N ILE A 365 -29.81 -0.87 -12.24
CA ILE A 365 -30.37 0.49 -12.19
C ILE A 365 -31.59 0.59 -13.12
N THR A 366 -32.70 1.13 -12.61
CA THR A 366 -33.94 1.34 -13.38
C THR A 366 -34.42 2.79 -13.35
N GLY A 367 -33.77 3.64 -12.56
CA GLY A 367 -34.15 5.03 -12.36
C GLY A 367 -33.35 5.68 -11.23
N GLN A 368 -33.83 6.83 -10.78
CA GLN A 368 -33.32 7.52 -9.59
C GLN A 368 -34.47 7.98 -8.70
N ASP A 369 -34.22 8.08 -7.40
CA ASP A 369 -35.17 8.59 -6.42
C ASP A 369 -35.16 10.14 -6.35
N ALA A 370 -35.97 10.70 -5.45
CA ALA A 370 -36.04 12.15 -5.27
C ALA A 370 -34.75 12.78 -4.70
N GLY A 371 -33.87 11.97 -4.11
CA GLY A 371 -32.56 12.37 -3.63
C GLY A 371 -31.43 12.19 -4.67
N GLY A 372 -31.75 11.70 -5.87
CA GLY A 372 -30.76 11.42 -6.93
C GLY A 372 -30.06 10.07 -6.80
N ARG A 373 -30.51 9.19 -5.91
CA ARG A 373 -29.91 7.87 -5.68
C ARG A 373 -30.50 6.84 -6.64
N PRO A 374 -29.74 5.80 -7.04
CA PRO A 374 -30.25 4.80 -7.98
C PRO A 374 -31.42 4.00 -7.39
N VAL A 375 -32.44 3.78 -8.23
CA VAL A 375 -33.55 2.87 -7.94
C VAL A 375 -33.23 1.51 -8.54
N SER A 376 -33.14 0.50 -7.69
CA SER A 376 -32.81 -0.88 -8.06
C SER A 376 -34.00 -1.63 -8.67
N ASP A 377 -33.70 -2.56 -9.57
CA ASP A 377 -34.69 -3.42 -10.23
C ASP A 377 -35.46 -4.26 -9.19
N PRO A 378 -36.82 -4.22 -9.19
CA PRO A 378 -37.64 -5.06 -8.33
C PRO A 378 -37.37 -6.56 -8.41
N GLY A 379 -36.80 -7.07 -9.51
CA GLY A 379 -36.41 -8.46 -9.65
C GLY A 379 -35.28 -8.88 -8.69
N CYS A 380 -34.39 -7.97 -8.32
CA CYS A 380 -33.32 -8.21 -7.35
C CYS A 380 -33.84 -7.97 -5.92
N THR A 381 -34.52 -6.85 -5.71
CA THR A 381 -35.01 -6.45 -4.37
C THR A 381 -36.21 -7.27 -3.89
N SER A 382 -36.82 -8.10 -4.74
CA SER A 382 -37.86 -9.05 -4.30
C SER A 382 -37.32 -10.19 -3.45
N CYS A 383 -36.02 -10.50 -3.60
CA CYS A 383 -35.33 -11.49 -2.78
C CYS A 383 -34.38 -10.82 -1.77
N HIS A 384 -33.71 -9.73 -2.15
CA HIS A 384 -32.88 -8.93 -1.24
C HIS A 384 -33.72 -7.91 -0.46
N ASP A 385 -34.70 -8.42 0.29
CA ASP A 385 -35.69 -7.62 1.04
C ASP A 385 -35.41 -7.57 2.56
N GLY A 386 -34.28 -8.13 3.00
CA GLY A 386 -33.92 -8.28 4.41
C GLY A 386 -34.65 -9.43 5.12
N VAL A 387 -35.47 -10.20 4.41
CA VAL A 387 -36.19 -11.37 4.92
C VAL A 387 -35.74 -12.65 4.21
N THR A 388 -35.71 -12.66 2.88
CA THR A 388 -35.28 -13.80 2.06
C THR A 388 -33.75 -13.82 1.92
N ALA A 389 -33.16 -12.66 1.61
CA ALA A 389 -31.73 -12.42 1.62
C ALA A 389 -31.44 -11.03 2.23
N PRO A 390 -30.22 -10.76 2.71
CA PRO A 390 -29.86 -9.44 3.23
C PRO A 390 -30.17 -8.33 2.23
N ASP A 391 -30.76 -7.24 2.72
CA ASP A 391 -30.94 -6.01 1.94
C ASP A 391 -29.60 -5.24 1.88
N ALA A 392 -28.83 -5.55 0.84
CA ALA A 392 -27.59 -4.84 0.52
C ALA A 392 -27.81 -3.68 -0.47
N PHE A 393 -28.99 -3.57 -1.10
CA PHE A 393 -29.28 -2.55 -2.11
C PHE A 393 -29.58 -1.19 -1.51
N THR A 394 -30.37 -1.15 -0.43
CA THR A 394 -30.68 0.10 0.26
C THR A 394 -29.40 0.82 0.73
N PRO A 395 -28.46 0.18 1.45
CA PRO A 395 -27.23 0.84 1.85
C PRO A 395 -26.27 1.08 0.67
N TRP A 396 -26.18 0.16 -0.31
CA TRP A 396 -25.37 0.36 -1.52
C TRP A 396 -25.75 1.62 -2.30
N ALA A 397 -27.04 1.94 -2.42
CA ALA A 397 -27.52 3.12 -3.14
C ALA A 397 -27.05 4.46 -2.51
N GLU A 398 -26.44 4.43 -1.32
CA GLU A 398 -25.84 5.58 -0.64
C GLU A 398 -24.30 5.53 -0.63
N THR A 399 -23.69 4.66 -1.43
CA THR A 399 -22.24 4.53 -1.59
C THR A 399 -21.73 5.37 -2.75
N GLY A 400 -20.46 5.77 -2.70
CA GLY A 400 -19.76 6.40 -3.83
C GLY A 400 -19.69 5.48 -5.06
N HIS A 401 -19.66 4.16 -4.84
CA HIS A 401 -19.74 3.17 -5.92
C HIS A 401 -21.02 3.30 -6.73
N ALA A 402 -22.15 3.59 -6.08
CA ALA A 402 -23.45 3.72 -6.71
C ALA A 402 -23.66 5.05 -7.48
N GLU A 403 -22.71 5.98 -7.42
CA GLU A 403 -22.84 7.30 -8.05
C GLU A 403 -21.61 7.79 -8.84
N ILE A 404 -20.46 7.10 -8.79
CA ILE A 404 -19.22 7.61 -9.40
C ILE A 404 -19.34 7.91 -10.89
N PHE A 405 -20.05 7.06 -11.65
CA PHE A 405 -20.31 7.31 -13.08
C PHE A 405 -21.26 8.49 -13.24
N THR A 406 -22.34 8.50 -12.45
CA THR A 406 -23.35 9.57 -12.45
C THR A 406 -22.72 10.94 -12.19
N VAL A 407 -21.90 11.05 -11.15
CA VAL A 407 -21.19 12.27 -10.77
C VAL A 407 -20.24 12.71 -11.89
N ASN A 408 -19.43 11.80 -12.42
CA ASN A 408 -18.48 12.14 -13.48
C ASN A 408 -19.18 12.56 -14.78
N LEU A 409 -20.28 11.90 -15.16
CA LEU A 409 -21.06 12.27 -16.34
C LEU A 409 -21.63 13.70 -16.22
N ASN A 410 -22.05 14.10 -15.02
CA ASN A 410 -22.62 15.43 -14.77
C ASN A 410 -21.58 16.53 -14.58
N THR A 411 -20.38 16.21 -14.07
CA THR A 411 -19.45 17.22 -13.54
C THR A 411 -18.08 17.25 -14.22
N SER A 412 -17.66 16.17 -14.87
CA SER A 412 -16.29 16.04 -15.38
C SER A 412 -16.13 16.59 -16.80
N THR A 413 -14.99 17.23 -17.03
CA THR A 413 -14.55 17.68 -18.36
C THR A 413 -13.52 16.74 -19.01
N HIS A 414 -13.24 15.60 -18.39
CA HIS A 414 -12.18 14.66 -18.82
C HIS A 414 -12.59 13.17 -18.67
N TYR A 415 -13.89 12.90 -18.54
CA TYR A 415 -14.49 11.57 -18.45
C TYR A 415 -14.80 10.95 -19.81
N GLY A 416 -14.43 9.69 -20.02
CA GLY A 416 -14.65 8.97 -21.27
C GLY A 416 -14.50 7.45 -21.10
N GLU A 417 -14.59 6.72 -22.21
CA GLU A 417 -14.65 5.24 -22.23
C GLU A 417 -13.47 4.57 -21.51
N ARG A 418 -12.28 5.19 -21.47
CA ARG A 418 -11.13 4.71 -20.67
C ARG A 418 -11.44 4.50 -19.19
N CYS A 419 -12.47 5.15 -18.64
CA CYS A 419 -12.87 5.03 -17.24
C CYS A 419 -13.92 3.92 -17.03
N PHE A 420 -14.53 3.41 -18.10
CA PHE A 420 -15.66 2.48 -18.03
C PHE A 420 -15.28 1.07 -17.53
N PRO A 421 -14.06 0.52 -17.75
CA PRO A 421 -13.65 -0.74 -17.14
C PRO A 421 -13.85 -0.77 -15.61
N CYS A 422 -13.68 0.39 -14.96
CA CYS A 422 -13.85 0.52 -13.51
C CYS A 422 -15.24 1.04 -13.10
N HIS A 423 -15.83 1.96 -13.85
CA HIS A 423 -17.03 2.72 -13.40
C HIS A 423 -18.35 2.23 -14.01
N THR A 424 -18.36 1.05 -14.62
CA THR A 424 -19.56 0.46 -15.25
C THR A 424 -19.59 -1.05 -15.05
N VAL A 425 -20.70 -1.68 -15.36
CA VAL A 425 -20.85 -3.13 -15.31
C VAL A 425 -20.44 -3.75 -16.64
N GLY A 426 -19.43 -4.62 -16.59
CA GLY A 426 -19.13 -5.58 -17.65
C GLY A 426 -18.45 -5.04 -18.91
N PHE A 427 -17.95 -3.79 -18.90
CA PHE A 427 -17.31 -3.18 -20.06
C PHE A 427 -16.14 -4.01 -20.60
N ASP A 428 -16.30 -4.58 -21.79
CA ASP A 428 -15.23 -5.23 -22.56
C ASP A 428 -15.58 -5.22 -24.06
N PRO A 429 -15.07 -4.25 -24.84
CA PRO A 429 -15.44 -4.07 -26.25
C PRO A 429 -15.04 -5.25 -27.15
N GLU A 430 -14.24 -6.20 -26.66
CA GLU A 430 -13.83 -7.38 -27.42
C GLU A 430 -14.79 -8.57 -27.25
N VAL A 431 -15.66 -8.55 -26.24
CA VAL A 431 -16.48 -9.71 -25.88
C VAL A 431 -17.93 -9.30 -25.65
N ALA A 432 -18.84 -9.91 -26.43
CA ALA A 432 -20.28 -9.74 -26.26
C ALA A 432 -20.81 -10.49 -25.04
N ASN A 433 -20.61 -9.92 -23.85
CA ASN A 433 -20.94 -10.49 -22.54
C ASN A 433 -22.16 -9.79 -21.88
N GLY A 434 -22.84 -8.88 -22.58
CA GLY A 434 -23.98 -8.12 -22.06
C GLY A 434 -23.59 -6.95 -21.15
N GLY A 435 -22.32 -6.54 -21.19
CA GLY A 435 -21.81 -5.34 -20.51
C GLY A 435 -22.38 -4.04 -21.05
N ILE A 436 -21.97 -2.91 -20.46
CA ILE A 436 -22.49 -1.59 -20.85
C ILE A 436 -22.29 -1.29 -22.35
N ASP A 437 -21.18 -1.76 -22.93
CA ASP A 437 -20.81 -1.57 -24.33
C ASP A 437 -21.66 -2.40 -25.31
N ASP A 438 -22.30 -3.46 -24.81
CA ASP A 438 -23.27 -4.27 -25.54
C ASP A 438 -24.70 -3.73 -25.46
N ALA A 439 -24.94 -2.67 -24.66
CA ALA A 439 -26.28 -2.13 -24.51
C ALA A 439 -26.83 -1.62 -25.87
N PRO A 440 -28.10 -1.91 -26.20
CA PRO A 440 -28.66 -1.61 -27.52
C PRO A 440 -28.71 -0.11 -27.86
N ASP A 441 -28.60 0.77 -26.87
CA ASP A 441 -28.57 2.22 -27.00
C ASP A 441 -27.18 2.84 -26.72
N TYR A 442 -26.13 2.02 -26.54
CA TYR A 442 -24.77 2.47 -26.19
C TYR A 442 -24.14 3.40 -27.23
N ALA A 443 -24.18 3.03 -28.50
CA ALA A 443 -23.66 3.87 -29.59
C ALA A 443 -24.38 5.22 -29.67
N ALA A 444 -25.71 5.23 -29.44
CA ALA A 444 -26.49 6.46 -29.42
C ALA A 444 -26.15 7.34 -28.20
N PHE A 445 -25.83 6.73 -27.06
CA PHE A 445 -25.32 7.43 -25.88
C PHE A 445 -23.97 8.12 -26.16
N LEU A 446 -23.02 7.43 -26.79
CA LEU A 446 -21.72 8.04 -27.14
C LEU A 446 -21.89 9.21 -28.12
N ASP A 447 -22.76 9.06 -29.12
CA ASP A 447 -23.06 10.09 -30.12
C ASP A 447 -23.80 11.32 -29.56
N ALA A 448 -24.41 11.20 -28.37
CA ALA A 448 -25.19 12.27 -27.76
C ALA A 448 -24.36 13.43 -27.19
N GLY A 449 -23.03 13.25 -27.07
CA GLY A 449 -22.12 14.31 -26.59
C GLY A 449 -22.29 14.65 -25.11
N LEU A 450 -22.71 13.66 -24.30
CA LEU A 450 -22.85 13.80 -22.85
C LEU A 450 -21.51 13.70 -22.10
N LEU A 451 -20.53 13.00 -22.67
CA LEU A 451 -19.19 12.86 -22.08
C LEU A 451 -18.38 14.15 -22.21
N ASN A 452 -17.60 14.50 -21.18
CA ASN A 452 -16.77 15.70 -21.09
C ASN A 452 -17.53 17.03 -21.18
N ASN A 453 -18.84 17.03 -20.96
CA ASN A 453 -19.70 18.19 -21.16
C ASN A 453 -20.64 18.39 -19.94
N PRO A 454 -20.16 19.00 -18.84
CA PRO A 454 -20.91 19.08 -17.59
C PRO A 454 -22.31 19.71 -17.73
N ASP A 455 -23.34 18.96 -17.36
CA ASP A 455 -24.76 19.36 -17.31
C ASP A 455 -25.55 18.31 -16.48
N ASP A 456 -26.89 18.35 -16.48
CA ASP A 456 -27.76 17.28 -15.96
C ASP A 456 -27.85 16.08 -16.92
N ASN A 457 -26.68 15.56 -17.29
CA ASN A 457 -26.53 14.51 -18.30
C ASN A 457 -27.07 13.16 -17.83
N TRP A 458 -27.00 12.87 -16.53
CA TRP A 458 -27.54 11.62 -15.98
C TRP A 458 -29.05 11.52 -16.12
N THR A 459 -29.79 12.62 -15.89
CA THR A 459 -31.24 12.65 -16.12
C THR A 459 -31.56 12.41 -17.59
N THR A 460 -30.75 12.96 -18.50
CA THR A 460 -30.86 12.71 -19.95
C THR A 460 -30.59 11.23 -20.27
N MET A 461 -29.54 10.65 -19.69
CA MET A 461 -29.16 9.26 -19.90
C MET A 461 -30.24 8.28 -19.43
N LEU A 462 -30.82 8.50 -18.25
CA LEU A 462 -31.93 7.70 -17.74
C LEU A 462 -33.17 7.74 -18.65
N ALA A 463 -33.44 8.88 -19.29
CA ALA A 463 -34.61 9.07 -20.12
C ALA A 463 -34.42 8.50 -21.54
N ASP A 464 -33.27 8.77 -22.15
CA ASP A 464 -33.04 8.54 -23.58
C ASP A 464 -32.20 7.28 -23.85
N PHE A 465 -31.38 6.83 -22.89
CA PHE A 465 -30.50 5.67 -23.00
C PHE A 465 -30.65 4.70 -21.80
N PRO A 466 -31.89 4.24 -21.49
CA PRO A 466 -32.16 3.47 -20.28
C PRO A 466 -31.46 2.11 -20.22
N ALA A 467 -31.10 1.49 -21.36
CA ALA A 467 -30.38 0.21 -21.34
C ALA A 467 -28.91 0.40 -20.97
N THR A 468 -28.28 1.46 -21.46
CA THR A 468 -26.93 1.86 -21.04
C THR A 468 -26.93 2.32 -19.58
N ALA A 469 -27.91 3.14 -19.17
CA ALA A 469 -28.00 3.65 -17.80
C ALA A 469 -28.14 2.52 -16.75
N ARG A 470 -28.75 1.40 -17.13
CA ARG A 470 -28.89 0.22 -16.29
C ARG A 470 -27.56 -0.37 -15.83
N LEU A 471 -26.51 -0.22 -16.64
CA LEU A 471 -25.16 -0.79 -16.43
C LEU A 471 -24.14 0.26 -15.98
N ALA A 472 -24.59 1.49 -15.69
CA ALA A 472 -23.74 2.57 -15.18
C ALA A 472 -23.41 2.40 -13.68
N ASN A 473 -22.35 3.06 -13.21
CA ASN A 473 -21.84 2.97 -11.83
C ASN A 473 -21.24 1.59 -11.49
N ILE A 474 -20.65 1.49 -10.29
CA ILE A 474 -20.11 0.25 -9.73
C ILE A 474 -21.25 -0.43 -8.98
N GLN A 475 -21.67 -1.60 -9.45
CA GLN A 475 -22.83 -2.34 -8.96
C GLN A 475 -22.41 -3.68 -8.33
N CYS A 476 -23.40 -4.47 -7.90
CA CYS A 476 -23.18 -5.77 -7.27
C CYS A 476 -22.32 -6.70 -8.12
N GLU A 477 -22.57 -6.73 -9.43
CA GLU A 477 -21.91 -7.66 -10.34
C GLU A 477 -20.41 -7.34 -10.50
N ASN A 478 -19.96 -6.09 -10.33
CA ASN A 478 -18.53 -5.74 -10.36
C ASN A 478 -17.71 -6.50 -9.31
N CYS A 479 -18.32 -6.80 -8.15
CA CYS A 479 -17.66 -7.52 -7.05
C CYS A 479 -18.03 -9.01 -7.00
N HIS A 480 -19.27 -9.35 -7.38
CA HIS A 480 -19.85 -10.69 -7.21
C HIS A 480 -19.97 -11.50 -8.51
N GLY A 481 -19.43 -10.97 -9.60
CA GLY A 481 -19.51 -11.54 -10.94
C GLY A 481 -20.92 -11.45 -11.56
N PRO A 482 -21.07 -11.91 -12.81
CA PRO A 482 -22.30 -11.78 -13.57
C PRO A 482 -23.45 -12.58 -12.96
N GLN A 483 -24.66 -12.07 -13.16
CA GLN A 483 -25.85 -12.58 -12.46
C GLN A 483 -26.51 -13.79 -13.13
N SER A 484 -26.39 -13.99 -14.44
CA SER A 484 -27.27 -14.92 -15.16
C SER A 484 -26.88 -16.39 -14.96
N GLY A 485 -27.73 -17.19 -14.31
CA GLY A 485 -27.51 -18.64 -14.13
C GLY A 485 -27.03 -19.00 -12.72
N ALA A 486 -25.81 -18.62 -12.34
CA ALA A 486 -25.21 -19.01 -11.06
C ALA A 486 -25.92 -18.44 -9.81
N HIS A 487 -26.71 -17.35 -9.95
CA HIS A 487 -27.41 -16.76 -8.82
C HIS A 487 -28.64 -17.55 -8.33
N ALA A 488 -29.25 -18.35 -9.20
CA ALA A 488 -30.56 -18.96 -8.96
C ALA A 488 -30.50 -20.49 -8.89
N ASP A 489 -29.29 -21.06 -8.92
CA ASP A 489 -29.08 -22.50 -8.90
C ASP A 489 -29.09 -23.01 -7.45
N GLU A 490 -30.09 -23.81 -7.10
CA GLU A 490 -30.24 -24.42 -5.76
C GLU A 490 -29.14 -25.46 -5.45
N ASP A 491 -28.42 -25.96 -6.47
CA ASP A 491 -27.28 -26.87 -6.30
C ASP A 491 -25.96 -26.12 -6.01
N ILE A 492 -25.91 -24.79 -6.24
CA ILE A 492 -24.82 -23.92 -5.77
C ILE A 492 -25.11 -23.56 -4.32
N THR A 493 -24.65 -24.42 -3.42
CA THR A 493 -24.98 -24.36 -1.99
C THR A 493 -24.22 -23.30 -1.21
N ASP A 494 -23.38 -22.48 -1.84
CA ASP A 494 -22.54 -21.56 -1.07
C ASP A 494 -22.34 -20.19 -1.72
N GLY A 495 -22.35 -19.17 -0.87
CA GLY A 495 -21.95 -17.81 -1.24
C GLY A 495 -20.48 -17.71 -1.68
N ASP A 496 -19.68 -18.75 -1.43
CA ASP A 496 -18.24 -18.83 -1.64
C ASP A 496 -17.80 -18.55 -3.09
N ALA A 497 -18.55 -19.00 -4.10
CA ALA A 497 -18.17 -18.76 -5.50
C ALA A 497 -18.28 -17.29 -5.93
N ARG A 498 -19.03 -16.48 -5.16
CA ARG A 498 -19.39 -15.08 -5.50
C ARG A 498 -18.92 -14.07 -4.48
N VAL A 499 -18.63 -14.50 -3.25
CA VAL A 499 -18.17 -13.64 -2.17
C VAL A 499 -16.72 -14.00 -1.87
N SER A 500 -15.82 -13.05 -2.16
CA SER A 500 -14.41 -13.20 -1.83
C SER A 500 -13.98 -12.11 -0.86
N LEU A 501 -13.18 -12.49 0.13
CA LEU A 501 -12.51 -11.56 1.04
C LEU A 501 -11.14 -11.12 0.51
N ALA A 502 -10.68 -11.67 -0.62
CA ALA A 502 -9.40 -11.32 -1.22
C ALA A 502 -9.42 -9.86 -1.70
N SER A 503 -8.31 -9.15 -1.48
CA SER A 503 -8.16 -7.77 -1.95
C SER A 503 -8.18 -7.64 -3.48
N ASN A 504 -8.00 -8.73 -4.23
CA ASN A 504 -8.06 -8.76 -5.70
C ASN A 504 -9.40 -8.26 -6.26
N VAL A 505 -10.51 -8.49 -5.55
CA VAL A 505 -11.83 -7.97 -5.95
C VAL A 505 -11.82 -6.43 -6.00
N CYS A 506 -11.14 -5.80 -5.04
CA CYS A 506 -10.97 -4.35 -4.99
C CYS A 506 -9.92 -3.87 -6.02
N ALA A 507 -8.88 -4.68 -6.25
CA ALA A 507 -7.76 -4.38 -7.13
C ALA A 507 -8.15 -4.20 -8.60
N VAL A 508 -9.27 -4.78 -9.04
CA VAL A 508 -9.85 -4.58 -10.40
C VAL A 508 -9.91 -3.10 -10.77
N CYS A 509 -10.23 -2.23 -9.80
CA CYS A 509 -10.27 -0.77 -9.99
C CYS A 509 -9.21 -0.04 -9.16
N HIS A 510 -8.96 -0.50 -7.93
CA HIS A 510 -8.00 0.11 -7.01
C HIS A 510 -6.57 -0.43 -7.16
N GLY A 511 -6.25 -0.98 -8.32
CA GLY A 511 -4.93 -1.43 -8.73
C GLY A 511 -4.40 -0.73 -9.98
N GLU A 512 -4.97 0.42 -10.39
CA GLU A 512 -4.56 1.21 -11.57
C GLU A 512 -3.68 2.43 -11.16
N PRO A 513 -2.35 2.32 -11.17
CA PRO A 513 -1.45 3.45 -10.93
C PRO A 513 -1.44 4.46 -12.10
N LEU A 514 -0.99 5.70 -11.89
CA LEU A 514 -0.62 6.30 -10.61
C LEU A 514 -1.85 6.77 -9.79
N ARG A 515 -3.07 6.67 -10.32
CA ARG A 515 -4.24 7.37 -9.74
C ARG A 515 -5.00 6.56 -8.69
N HIS A 516 -4.98 5.24 -8.78
CA HIS A 516 -5.87 4.38 -8.01
C HIS A 516 -5.14 3.24 -7.27
N ALA A 517 -3.80 3.28 -7.16
CA ALA A 517 -2.94 2.18 -6.66
C ALA A 517 -3.00 1.90 -5.14
N ARG A 518 -4.20 1.93 -4.54
CA ARG A 518 -4.39 1.59 -3.11
C ARG A 518 -4.09 0.12 -2.84
N TYR A 519 -4.33 -0.76 -3.82
CA TYR A 519 -3.98 -2.17 -3.73
C TYR A 519 -2.46 -2.35 -3.57
N GLN A 520 -1.65 -1.71 -4.41
CA GLN A 520 -0.19 -1.78 -4.31
C GLN A 520 0.33 -1.13 -3.02
N GLN A 521 -0.27 -0.01 -2.57
CA GLN A 521 0.04 0.57 -1.26
C GLN A 521 -0.25 -0.41 -0.11
N TRP A 522 -1.38 -1.13 -0.17
CA TRP A 522 -1.72 -2.18 0.80
C TRP A 522 -0.75 -3.36 0.72
N GLN A 523 -0.33 -3.79 -0.47
CA GLN A 523 0.66 -4.87 -0.65
C GLN A 523 1.99 -4.55 0.04
N LEU A 524 2.42 -3.28 0.03
CA LEU A 524 3.61 -2.80 0.75
C LEU A 524 3.45 -2.81 2.28
N SER A 525 2.22 -2.91 2.80
CA SER A 525 1.96 -2.91 4.24
C SER A 525 2.05 -4.30 4.85
N ARG A 526 2.23 -4.38 6.17
CA ARG A 526 2.17 -5.67 6.89
C ARG A 526 0.76 -6.27 7.00
N HIS A 527 -0.28 -5.53 6.64
CA HIS A 527 -1.66 -6.04 6.61
C HIS A 527 -1.90 -7.03 5.47
N SER A 528 -1.07 -7.01 4.43
CA SER A 528 -1.15 -7.96 3.31
C SER A 528 -0.47 -9.31 3.59
N ASN A 529 0.18 -9.49 4.75
CA ASN A 529 1.03 -10.65 5.01
C ASN A 529 0.24 -11.97 5.15
N PHE A 530 0.23 -12.77 4.08
CA PHE A 530 -0.42 -14.07 4.05
C PHE A 530 0.28 -15.13 4.91
N GLU A 531 1.61 -15.12 5.01
CA GLU A 531 2.35 -16.08 5.85
C GLU A 531 1.93 -15.97 7.31
N LEU A 532 1.82 -14.74 7.83
CA LEU A 532 1.35 -14.47 9.18
C LEU A 532 -0.11 -14.89 9.35
N ALA A 533 -0.95 -14.67 8.33
CA ALA A 533 -2.35 -15.10 8.36
C ALA A 533 -2.49 -16.63 8.39
N ILE A 534 -1.62 -17.37 7.69
CA ILE A 534 -1.55 -18.83 7.74
C ILE A 534 -1.09 -19.30 9.12
N ASP A 535 0.01 -18.73 9.64
CA ASP A 535 0.62 -19.14 10.90
C ASP A 535 -0.29 -18.91 12.12
N GLU A 536 -1.09 -17.83 12.10
CA GLU A 536 -1.95 -17.44 13.22
C GLU A 536 -3.43 -17.78 12.98
N GLY A 537 -3.78 -18.26 11.78
CA GLY A 537 -5.14 -18.41 11.31
C GLY A 537 -5.91 -19.57 11.94
N ASP A 538 -5.23 -20.57 12.51
CA ASP A 538 -5.83 -21.74 13.15
C ASP A 538 -6.25 -21.49 14.62
N SER A 539 -6.02 -20.27 15.13
CA SER A 539 -6.22 -19.91 16.53
C SER A 539 -7.34 -18.88 16.70
N ALA A 540 -8.42 -19.27 17.38
CA ALA A 540 -9.52 -18.36 17.74
C ALA A 540 -9.09 -17.08 18.47
N SER A 541 -7.95 -17.09 19.16
CA SER A 541 -7.42 -15.89 19.82
C SER A 541 -6.66 -14.98 18.86
N CYS A 542 -5.97 -15.55 17.87
CA CYS A 542 -5.06 -14.83 16.99
C CYS A 542 -5.77 -14.35 15.72
N SER A 543 -6.59 -15.22 15.11
CA SER A 543 -7.26 -14.95 13.84
C SER A 543 -8.16 -13.73 13.86
N ARG A 544 -8.74 -13.37 15.01
CA ARG A 544 -9.55 -12.14 15.17
C ARG A 544 -8.85 -10.84 14.79
N CYS A 545 -7.52 -10.83 14.76
CA CYS A 545 -6.71 -9.68 14.33
C CYS A 545 -5.76 -10.00 13.17
N HIS A 546 -5.49 -11.28 12.88
CA HIS A 546 -4.49 -11.69 11.88
C HIS A 546 -5.10 -12.30 10.62
N THR A 547 -6.40 -12.60 10.59
CA THR A 547 -7.10 -13.00 9.37
C THR A 547 -8.32 -12.12 9.09
N GLY A 548 -8.62 -11.90 7.81
CA GLY A 548 -9.79 -11.11 7.39
C GLY A 548 -11.09 -11.79 7.80
N GLN A 549 -11.16 -13.11 7.57
CA GLN A 549 -12.26 -13.96 8.04
C GLN A 549 -12.46 -13.81 9.54
N GLY A 550 -11.39 -14.00 10.33
CA GLY A 550 -11.46 -14.01 11.78
C GLY A 550 -11.91 -12.67 12.36
N PHE A 551 -11.45 -11.54 11.79
CA PHE A 551 -11.94 -10.23 12.20
C PHE A 551 -13.44 -10.06 11.93
N LEU A 552 -13.92 -10.45 10.75
CA LEU A 552 -15.33 -10.32 10.38
C LEU A 552 -16.24 -11.25 11.18
N THR A 553 -15.79 -12.47 11.50
CA THR A 553 -16.50 -13.39 12.40
C THR A 553 -16.55 -12.84 13.83
N TRP A 554 -15.45 -12.23 14.30
CA TRP A 554 -15.34 -11.70 15.66
C TRP A 554 -16.09 -10.39 15.86
N LEU A 555 -16.17 -9.53 14.85
CA LEU A 555 -16.69 -8.17 14.96
C LEU A 555 -18.09 -8.10 15.60
N PRO A 556 -19.10 -8.92 15.21
CA PRO A 556 -20.40 -8.92 15.89
C PRO A 556 -20.32 -9.29 17.37
N GLN A 557 -19.46 -10.26 17.74
CA GLN A 557 -19.22 -10.67 19.13
C GLN A 557 -18.60 -9.51 19.94
N LEU A 558 -17.60 -8.85 19.38
CA LEU A 558 -16.96 -7.68 20.00
C LEU A 558 -17.97 -6.55 20.23
N VAL A 559 -18.77 -6.22 19.22
CA VAL A 559 -19.79 -5.16 19.31
C VAL A 559 -20.89 -5.53 20.32
N ALA A 560 -21.18 -6.83 20.50
CA ALA A 560 -22.06 -7.33 21.55
C ALA A 560 -21.46 -7.24 22.97
N GLY A 561 -20.20 -6.82 23.09
CA GLY A 561 -19.51 -6.58 24.36
C GLY A 561 -18.65 -7.74 24.84
N ASP A 562 -18.34 -8.72 23.99
CA ASP A 562 -17.45 -9.83 24.30
C ASP A 562 -16.12 -9.73 23.52
N PRO A 563 -15.04 -9.25 24.16
CA PRO A 563 -13.71 -9.18 23.54
C PRO A 563 -12.91 -10.48 23.68
N GLY A 564 -13.57 -11.60 24.01
CA GLY A 564 -12.96 -12.92 24.12
C GLY A 564 -12.40 -13.46 22.80
N ASP A 565 -11.95 -14.70 22.85
CA ASP A 565 -11.59 -15.44 21.65
C ASP A 565 -12.84 -15.69 20.80
N ILE A 566 -12.66 -15.91 19.49
CA ILE A 566 -13.76 -16.22 18.57
C ILE A 566 -14.52 -17.43 19.12
N VAL A 567 -15.84 -17.29 19.27
CA VAL A 567 -16.75 -18.40 19.59
C VAL A 567 -17.51 -18.80 18.34
N ASP A 568 -17.86 -20.09 18.27
CA ASP A 568 -18.74 -20.60 17.21
C ASP A 568 -20.09 -19.84 17.24
N PRO A 569 -20.48 -19.17 16.14
CA PRO A 569 -21.74 -18.46 16.06
C PRO A 569 -22.98 -19.38 16.05
N ASP A 570 -22.86 -20.68 15.71
CA ASP A 570 -23.95 -21.67 15.73
C ASP A 570 -23.54 -23.00 16.38
N PRO A 571 -23.49 -23.06 17.73
CA PRO A 571 -23.01 -24.22 18.46
C PRO A 571 -23.88 -25.50 18.33
N GLY A 572 -24.96 -25.45 17.54
CA GLY A 572 -25.93 -26.53 17.37
C GLY A 572 -25.76 -27.40 16.11
N THR A 573 -24.88 -27.05 15.18
CA THR A 573 -24.66 -27.77 13.91
C THR A 573 -23.53 -28.80 14.03
N GLU A 574 -23.45 -29.75 13.08
CA GLU A 574 -22.38 -30.76 13.05
C GLU A 574 -21.01 -30.18 12.64
N GLU A 575 -20.97 -28.91 12.17
CA GLU A 575 -19.79 -28.15 11.70
C GLU A 575 -19.29 -27.14 12.75
N ASN A 576 -19.40 -27.48 14.03
CA ASN A 576 -19.09 -26.63 15.20
C ASN A 576 -17.59 -26.28 15.30
N GLU A 577 -17.11 -25.42 14.40
CA GLU A 577 -15.74 -24.92 14.36
C GLU A 577 -15.76 -23.38 14.29
N ALA A 578 -15.24 -22.73 15.34
CA ALA A 578 -15.04 -21.28 15.37
C ALA A 578 -14.10 -20.76 14.26
N ILE A 579 -13.34 -21.67 13.63
CA ILE A 579 -12.38 -21.45 12.56
C ILE A 579 -12.76 -22.38 11.42
N TYR A 580 -13.38 -21.85 10.37
CA TYR A 580 -13.87 -22.62 9.22
C TYR A 580 -13.01 -22.46 7.97
N TRP A 581 -11.92 -21.69 8.04
CA TRP A 581 -10.96 -21.50 6.95
C TRP A 581 -9.71 -22.37 7.14
N THR A 582 -8.96 -22.56 6.05
CA THR A 582 -7.74 -23.37 6.00
C THR A 582 -6.54 -22.51 5.57
N ALA A 583 -5.33 -23.09 5.59
CA ALA A 583 -4.15 -22.42 5.02
C ALA A 583 -4.32 -22.02 3.55
N ASP A 584 -5.16 -22.76 2.79
CA ASP A 584 -5.42 -22.48 1.38
C ASP A 584 -6.53 -21.42 1.17
N THR A 585 -7.39 -21.18 2.16
CA THR A 585 -8.51 -20.22 2.04
C THR A 585 -8.36 -18.97 2.91
N VAL A 586 -7.45 -18.97 3.89
CA VAL A 586 -7.22 -17.84 4.81
C VAL A 586 -6.75 -16.60 4.07
N GLN A 587 -7.32 -15.45 4.42
CA GLN A 587 -6.94 -14.13 3.91
C GLN A 587 -6.33 -13.30 5.04
N PRO A 588 -5.34 -12.43 4.75
CA PRO A 588 -4.76 -11.54 5.74
C PRO A 588 -5.74 -10.39 6.05
N GLN A 589 -5.28 -9.28 6.63
CA GLN A 589 -6.14 -8.11 6.81
C GLN A 589 -6.35 -7.41 5.46
N THR A 590 -7.42 -7.76 4.76
CA THR A 590 -7.73 -7.26 3.42
C THR A 590 -8.53 -5.96 3.46
N CYS A 591 -8.83 -5.40 2.28
CA CYS A 591 -9.62 -4.17 2.16
C CYS A 591 -10.97 -4.27 2.92
N VAL A 592 -11.62 -5.43 2.83
CA VAL A 592 -12.95 -5.66 3.42
C VAL A 592 -12.93 -5.87 4.95
N THR A 593 -11.75 -6.08 5.54
CA THR A 593 -11.58 -6.02 6.99
C THR A 593 -11.93 -4.61 7.49
N CYS A 594 -11.45 -3.58 6.81
CA CYS A 594 -11.64 -2.19 7.23
C CYS A 594 -12.92 -1.58 6.67
N HIS A 595 -13.20 -1.86 5.39
CA HIS A 595 -14.31 -1.28 4.65
C HIS A 595 -15.44 -2.29 4.47
N ASP A 596 -16.67 -1.82 4.64
CA ASP A 596 -17.84 -2.55 4.14
C ASP A 596 -18.23 -1.96 2.79
N PRO A 597 -18.12 -2.71 1.67
CA PRO A 597 -18.41 -2.16 0.34
C PRO A 597 -19.88 -1.76 0.16
N HIS A 598 -20.77 -2.15 1.08
CA HIS A 598 -22.18 -1.77 1.06
C HIS A 598 -22.50 -0.59 1.98
N ASN A 599 -21.61 -0.22 2.91
CA ASN A 599 -21.91 0.83 3.88
C ASN A 599 -21.88 2.22 3.23
N ILE A 600 -22.77 3.06 3.73
CA ILE A 600 -22.96 4.45 3.31
C ILE A 600 -21.62 5.22 3.32
N GLY A 601 -21.44 6.06 2.30
CA GLY A 601 -20.30 6.98 2.14
C GLY A 601 -20.04 7.29 0.68
N THR A 602 -20.04 8.56 0.31
CA THR A 602 -20.04 9.04 -1.09
C THR A 602 -18.72 9.68 -1.52
N THR A 603 -17.93 10.15 -0.57
CA THR A 603 -16.72 10.93 -0.76
C THR A 603 -15.53 10.25 -0.11
N THR A 604 -14.38 10.25 -0.80
CA THR A 604 -13.09 9.82 -0.27
C THR A 604 -12.08 10.97 -0.33
N GLY A 605 -11.13 11.03 0.61
CA GLY A 605 -10.13 12.11 0.70
C GLY A 605 -10.48 13.20 1.72
N THR A 606 -10.18 14.47 1.43
CA THR A 606 -10.42 15.58 2.36
C THR A 606 -11.92 15.80 2.59
N GLY A 607 -12.38 15.66 3.84
CA GLY A 607 -13.81 15.73 4.17
C GLY A 607 -14.58 14.44 3.86
N THR A 608 -13.87 13.30 3.77
CA THR A 608 -14.43 11.96 3.54
C THR A 608 -15.59 11.64 4.49
N ASP A 609 -16.65 11.07 3.94
CA ASP A 609 -17.76 10.45 4.65
C ASP A 609 -17.78 8.92 4.49
N ALA A 610 -16.80 8.36 3.75
CA ALA A 610 -16.58 6.92 3.68
C ALA A 610 -16.39 6.34 5.08
N THR A 611 -17.17 5.30 5.39
CA THR A 611 -17.17 4.69 6.71
C THR A 611 -16.21 3.51 6.80
N VAL A 612 -15.67 3.29 8.00
CA VAL A 612 -14.99 2.07 8.40
C VAL A 612 -15.88 1.30 9.38
N ARG A 613 -15.60 0.00 9.56
CA ARG A 613 -16.45 -0.88 10.39
C ARG A 613 -16.59 -0.46 11.86
N ILE A 614 -15.63 0.29 12.41
CA ILE A 614 -15.67 0.82 13.78
C ILE A 614 -15.23 2.29 13.75
N PHE A 615 -16.13 3.19 14.17
CA PHE A 615 -15.91 4.63 14.19
C PHE A 615 -16.27 5.24 15.56
N GLY A 616 -15.53 6.27 15.96
CA GLY A 616 -15.79 7.04 17.17
C GLY A 616 -15.18 6.35 18.39
N ASP A 617 -15.96 5.55 19.11
CA ASP A 617 -15.50 4.80 20.28
C ASP A 617 -15.29 3.32 19.91
N THR A 618 -14.32 2.66 20.54
CA THR A 618 -14.21 1.21 20.43
C THR A 618 -15.27 0.52 21.29
N PRO A 619 -15.66 -0.73 20.99
CA PRO A 619 -16.17 -1.63 22.02
C PRO A 619 -15.12 -1.85 23.12
N VAL A 620 -15.48 -2.58 24.19
CA VAL A 620 -14.49 -2.96 25.21
C VAL A 620 -13.43 -3.81 24.52
N LEU A 621 -12.17 -3.38 24.55
CA LEU A 621 -11.08 -4.06 23.87
C LEU A 621 -10.64 -5.31 24.65
N PRO A 622 -9.93 -6.24 24.00
CA PRO A 622 -9.23 -7.32 24.70
C PRO A 622 -8.21 -6.84 25.75
N ALA A 623 -7.76 -5.58 25.68
CA ALA A 623 -6.96 -4.92 26.71
C ALA A 623 -7.78 -4.39 27.90
N GLY A 624 -9.09 -4.65 27.95
CA GLY A 624 -9.95 -4.40 29.12
C GLY A 624 -10.48 -2.97 29.29
N PHE A 625 -10.29 -2.09 28.30
CA PHE A 625 -10.80 -0.72 28.33
C PHE A 625 -11.48 -0.33 27.01
N VAL A 626 -12.20 0.78 27.03
CA VAL A 626 -12.80 1.43 25.85
C VAL A 626 -11.93 2.62 25.45
N ALA A 627 -11.51 2.70 24.20
CA ALA A 627 -10.89 3.90 23.64
C ALA A 627 -11.98 4.84 23.12
N THR A 628 -12.07 6.04 23.67
CA THR A 628 -13.16 6.99 23.37
C THR A 628 -12.68 8.13 22.47
N GLY A 629 -13.54 8.61 21.57
CA GLY A 629 -13.29 9.74 20.70
C GLY A 629 -12.06 9.55 19.82
N MET A 630 -11.98 8.42 19.13
CA MET A 630 -10.88 8.03 18.23
C MET A 630 -11.19 8.30 16.75
N GLY A 631 -12.46 8.57 16.42
CA GLY A 631 -12.89 8.72 15.02
C GLY A 631 -12.63 7.44 14.23
N ASN A 632 -12.08 7.55 13.03
CA ASN A 632 -11.69 6.40 12.20
C ASN A 632 -10.60 5.52 12.83
N GLY A 633 -9.76 6.07 13.73
CA GLY A 633 -8.73 5.30 14.43
C GLY A 633 -9.27 4.29 15.46
N ALA A 634 -10.57 4.30 15.75
CA ALA A 634 -11.21 3.28 16.60
C ALA A 634 -11.05 1.87 16.01
N LEU A 635 -11.13 1.74 14.68
CA LEU A 635 -10.89 0.47 14.00
C LEU A 635 -9.46 -0.03 14.23
N CYS A 636 -8.45 0.84 14.14
CA CYS A 636 -7.04 0.45 14.29
C CYS A 636 -6.78 -0.19 15.67
N ILE A 637 -7.25 0.46 16.74
CA ILE A 637 -6.98 0.04 18.12
C ILE A 637 -7.71 -1.25 18.49
N THR A 638 -8.75 -1.62 17.73
CA THR A 638 -9.46 -2.89 17.91
C THR A 638 -8.50 -4.08 17.86
N CYS A 639 -7.49 -4.02 16.98
CA CYS A 639 -6.42 -5.02 16.90
C CYS A 639 -5.12 -4.57 17.60
N HIS A 640 -4.82 -3.27 17.58
CA HIS A 640 -3.60 -2.69 18.14
C HIS A 640 -3.72 -2.36 19.64
N ASN A 641 -3.85 -3.40 20.47
CA ASN A 641 -3.81 -3.30 21.93
C ASN A 641 -3.08 -4.49 22.59
N SER A 642 -2.80 -4.40 23.90
CA SER A 642 -2.00 -5.38 24.65
C SER A 642 -2.68 -6.74 24.85
N ARG A 643 -4.00 -6.87 24.66
CA ARG A 643 -4.79 -8.12 24.74
C ARG A 643 -4.71 -8.90 26.07
N ARG A 644 -4.52 -8.23 27.21
CA ARG A 644 -4.40 -8.89 28.53
C ARG A 644 -5.43 -8.48 29.57
N GLY A 645 -6.55 -7.89 29.15
CA GLY A 645 -7.44 -7.18 30.06
C GLY A 645 -6.71 -6.00 30.73
N LEU A 646 -7.34 -5.45 31.78
CA LEU A 646 -6.70 -4.39 32.56
C LEU A 646 -5.45 -4.95 33.25
N TYR A 647 -4.32 -4.25 33.10
CA TYR A 647 -3.03 -4.70 33.60
C TYR A 647 -2.26 -3.52 34.22
N ASN A 648 -2.61 -3.16 35.46
CA ASN A 648 -2.07 -2.01 36.19
C ASN A 648 -2.21 -2.18 37.71
N ASP A 649 -1.70 -1.23 38.49
CA ASP A 649 -1.70 -1.31 39.97
C ASP A 649 -3.10 -1.38 40.58
N ALA A 650 -4.14 -0.87 39.92
CA ALA A 650 -5.51 -0.90 40.46
C ALA A 650 -6.13 -2.30 40.46
N VAL A 651 -5.59 -3.21 39.65
CA VAL A 651 -6.08 -4.60 39.51
C VAL A 651 -4.99 -5.63 39.84
N ALA A 652 -3.87 -5.20 40.42
CA ALA A 652 -2.70 -6.05 40.66
C ALA A 652 -3.02 -7.32 41.47
N ASP A 653 -3.95 -7.26 42.42
CA ASP A 653 -4.38 -8.42 43.23
C ASP A 653 -5.10 -9.51 42.42
N SER A 654 -5.59 -9.17 41.22
CA SER A 654 -6.27 -10.10 40.30
C SER A 654 -5.38 -10.58 39.15
N ILE A 655 -4.15 -10.07 39.07
CA ILE A 655 -3.21 -10.43 38.01
C ILE A 655 -2.45 -11.70 38.40
N PRO A 656 -2.47 -12.77 37.59
CA PRO A 656 -1.64 -13.94 37.81
C PRO A 656 -0.20 -13.64 37.37
N PHE A 657 0.59 -13.01 38.24
CA PHE A 657 1.98 -12.65 37.97
C PHE A 657 2.89 -13.87 37.72
N GLU A 658 2.58 -15.03 38.30
CA GLU A 658 3.26 -16.31 38.03
C GLU A 658 3.26 -16.68 36.56
N ASP A 659 2.29 -16.17 35.82
CA ASP A 659 2.07 -16.47 34.42
C ASP A 659 3.11 -15.75 33.56
N GLY A 660 3.79 -14.72 34.09
CA GLY A 660 4.86 -13.98 33.43
C GLY A 660 4.45 -13.43 32.07
N ARG A 661 3.18 -12.98 31.94
CA ARG A 661 2.63 -12.47 30.69
C ARG A 661 3.40 -11.21 30.25
N ALA A 662 3.68 -11.14 28.96
CA ALA A 662 4.06 -9.90 28.30
C ALA A 662 2.81 -9.25 27.67
N PRO A 663 2.80 -7.92 27.50
CA PRO A 663 1.83 -7.28 26.61
C PRO A 663 1.98 -7.86 25.20
N HIS A 664 0.89 -7.93 24.45
CA HIS A 664 0.96 -8.30 23.04
C HIS A 664 1.85 -7.32 22.25
N GLY A 665 2.43 -7.76 21.13
CA GLY A 665 3.37 -7.00 20.29
C GLY A 665 2.78 -5.79 19.55
N SER A 666 1.64 -5.28 19.99
CA SER A 666 0.90 -4.17 19.36
C SER A 666 0.19 -3.32 20.42
N SER A 667 0.94 -2.71 21.35
CA SER A 667 0.36 -1.98 22.51
C SER A 667 0.04 -0.50 22.23
N GLN A 668 -0.14 -0.11 20.96
CA GLN A 668 -0.37 1.28 20.57
C GLN A 668 -1.59 1.90 21.26
N GLY A 669 -2.70 1.16 21.32
CA GLY A 669 -3.93 1.58 21.99
C GLY A 669 -3.74 1.86 23.48
N ASP A 670 -2.94 1.04 24.17
CA ASP A 670 -2.65 1.20 25.59
C ASP A 670 -1.84 2.48 25.85
N ILE A 671 -0.78 2.74 25.08
CA ILE A 671 0.04 3.94 25.24
C ILE A 671 -0.73 5.21 24.87
N VAL A 672 -1.42 5.22 23.73
CA VAL A 672 -2.15 6.41 23.26
C VAL A 672 -3.27 6.80 24.23
N MET A 673 -3.91 5.81 24.88
CA MET A 673 -4.95 6.01 25.89
C MET A 673 -4.40 6.14 27.33
N GLY A 674 -3.10 5.97 27.53
CA GLY A 674 -2.44 6.03 28.85
C GLY A 674 -2.91 4.94 29.81
N GLN A 675 -3.10 3.73 29.32
CA GLN A 675 -3.64 2.58 30.05
C GLN A 675 -2.59 1.50 30.32
N ASN A 676 -2.95 0.56 31.19
CA ASN A 676 -2.23 -0.71 31.38
C ASN A 676 -0.72 -0.59 31.65
N ALA A 677 -0.34 0.31 32.54
CA ALA A 677 1.02 0.42 33.06
C ALA A 677 1.04 0.40 34.60
N PHE A 678 2.18 0.03 35.16
CA PHE A 678 2.43 0.04 36.61
C PHE A 678 3.22 1.28 37.05
N PHE A 679 3.19 1.56 38.35
CA PHE A 679 3.92 2.63 39.04
C PHE A 679 3.53 4.05 38.63
N VAL A 680 2.43 4.19 37.88
CA VAL A 680 1.88 5.47 37.41
C VAL A 680 0.36 5.46 37.54
N SER A 681 -0.23 6.65 37.51
CA SER A 681 -1.68 6.77 37.29
C SER A 681 -2.00 6.49 35.82
N VAL A 682 -2.98 5.64 35.57
CA VAL A 682 -3.50 5.32 34.23
C VAL A 682 -4.82 6.03 33.93
N GLY A 683 -5.23 6.04 32.66
CA GLY A 683 -6.49 6.59 32.18
C GLY A 683 -6.43 8.02 31.65
N VAL A 684 -5.22 8.57 31.51
CA VAL A 684 -5.03 9.89 30.89
C VAL A 684 -4.51 9.71 29.47
N ARG A 685 -5.39 9.97 28.49
CA ARG A 685 -5.06 9.89 27.07
C ARG A 685 -4.03 10.95 26.65
N GLY A 686 -3.18 10.60 25.69
CA GLY A 686 -2.14 11.48 25.15
C GLY A 686 -2.73 12.60 24.28
N ALA A 687 -1.98 13.68 24.08
CA ALA A 687 -2.43 14.79 23.24
C ALA A 687 -2.70 14.37 21.77
N HIS A 688 -1.89 13.45 21.23
CA HIS A 688 -2.08 12.94 19.87
C HIS A 688 -3.35 12.11 19.70
N SER A 689 -3.87 11.50 20.78
CA SER A 689 -5.19 10.86 20.72
C SER A 689 -6.32 11.87 20.52
N LEU A 690 -6.11 13.17 20.75
CA LEU A 690 -7.16 14.20 20.60
C LEU A 690 -7.20 14.80 19.19
N ILE A 691 -6.29 14.39 18.33
CA ILE A 691 -6.31 14.75 16.92
C ILE A 691 -7.47 14.00 16.26
N GLU A 692 -8.22 14.69 15.40
CA GLU A 692 -9.31 14.09 14.62
C GLU A 692 -8.82 12.83 13.90
N ASP A 693 -9.60 11.76 13.96
CA ASP A 693 -9.30 10.43 13.40
C ASP A 693 -8.01 9.73 13.88
N THR A 694 -7.30 10.34 14.84
CA THR A 694 -6.19 9.76 15.61
C THR A 694 -5.13 9.05 14.75
N CYS A 695 -5.17 7.71 14.71
CA CYS A 695 -4.19 6.89 13.98
C CYS A 695 -4.19 7.22 12.48
N VAL A 696 -5.39 7.34 11.89
CA VAL A 696 -5.57 7.58 10.44
C VAL A 696 -4.94 8.90 10.03
N LYS A 697 -5.00 9.92 10.90
CA LYS A 697 -4.45 11.23 10.60
C LYS A 697 -2.96 11.17 10.29
N CYS A 698 -2.16 10.51 11.12
CA CYS A 698 -0.71 10.46 10.94
C CYS A 698 -0.28 9.37 9.94
N HIS A 699 -0.90 8.20 10.01
CA HIS A 699 -0.48 7.02 9.25
C HIS A 699 -1.06 6.96 7.84
N MET A 700 -2.08 7.76 7.52
CA MET A 700 -2.76 7.72 6.22
C MET A 700 -2.96 9.10 5.59
N GLU A 701 -3.23 10.17 6.35
CA GLU A 701 -3.55 11.47 5.75
C GLU A 701 -2.35 12.44 5.65
N GLU A 702 -1.60 12.60 6.75
CA GLU A 702 -0.49 13.56 6.82
C GLU A 702 0.81 12.96 6.25
N THR A 703 0.93 11.63 6.23
CA THR A 703 2.04 10.95 5.56
C THR A 703 1.63 10.68 4.11
N PRO A 704 2.26 11.33 3.12
CA PRO A 704 1.91 11.12 1.72
C PRO A 704 2.22 9.68 1.28
N PRO A 705 1.41 9.11 0.36
CA PRO A 705 1.74 7.85 -0.29
C PRO A 705 3.02 7.96 -1.16
N PRO A 706 3.63 6.82 -1.54
CA PRO A 706 4.71 6.79 -2.53
C PRO A 706 4.33 7.52 -3.83
N GLU A 707 5.25 8.29 -4.40
CA GLU A 707 5.03 9.03 -5.65
C GLU A 707 4.72 8.09 -6.83
N LEU A 708 5.39 6.92 -6.88
CA LEU A 708 5.13 5.87 -7.88
C LEU A 708 3.73 5.22 -7.74
N LEU A 709 3.05 5.39 -6.60
CA LEU A 709 1.74 4.77 -6.35
C LEU A 709 0.66 5.81 -6.08
N SER A 710 0.93 7.08 -6.35
CA SER A 710 -0.03 8.16 -6.18
C SER A 710 0.33 9.39 -7.00
N TYR A 711 -0.56 9.74 -7.92
CA TYR A 711 -0.49 10.97 -8.70
C TYR A 711 -0.47 12.20 -7.77
N ASN A 712 0.59 13.01 -7.89
CA ASN A 712 0.85 14.17 -7.02
C ASN A 712 0.85 13.84 -5.52
N GLN A 713 1.10 12.59 -5.15
CA GLN A 713 1.03 12.11 -3.77
C GLN A 713 -0.31 12.44 -3.08
N GLY A 714 -1.40 12.45 -3.86
CA GLY A 714 -2.76 12.72 -3.37
C GLY A 714 -3.44 11.49 -2.74
N GLY A 715 -4.45 11.77 -1.91
CA GLY A 715 -5.27 10.73 -1.28
C GLY A 715 -4.66 10.12 0.00
N ALA A 716 -5.38 9.16 0.58
CA ALA A 716 -4.97 8.49 1.80
C ALA A 716 -3.94 7.38 1.52
N ASN A 717 -2.84 7.39 2.28
CA ASN A 717 -1.75 6.43 2.23
C ASN A 717 -2.12 5.09 2.90
N HIS A 718 -2.22 4.03 2.10
CA HIS A 718 -2.54 2.67 2.56
C HIS A 718 -1.31 1.79 2.83
N THR A 719 -0.10 2.38 2.83
CA THR A 719 1.09 1.72 3.40
C THR A 719 1.05 1.71 4.93
N PHE A 720 0.21 2.56 5.53
CA PHE A 720 0.06 2.81 6.98
C PHE A 720 1.35 3.27 7.68
N PHE A 721 2.38 3.59 6.91
CA PHE A 721 3.61 4.14 7.44
C PHE A 721 3.40 5.60 7.87
N ALA A 722 4.00 6.00 8.99
CA ALA A 722 4.01 7.38 9.45
C ALA A 722 5.41 7.97 9.32
N SER A 723 5.55 9.05 8.56
CA SER A 723 6.84 9.74 8.40
C SER A 723 7.18 10.57 9.62
N ILE A 724 8.44 10.55 10.06
CA ILE A 724 8.92 11.38 11.18
C ILE A 724 8.86 12.88 10.84
N ASP A 725 8.91 13.23 9.56
CA ASP A 725 8.90 14.62 9.10
C ASP A 725 7.56 15.33 9.38
N ILE A 726 6.46 14.58 9.54
CA ILE A 726 5.12 15.15 9.78
C ILE A 726 5.03 15.87 11.13
N CYS A 727 5.97 15.60 12.06
CA CYS A 727 6.03 16.32 13.34
C CYS A 727 6.11 17.83 13.12
N SER A 728 6.82 18.26 12.08
CA SER A 728 7.04 19.67 11.76
C SER A 728 5.78 20.40 11.27
N ASN A 729 4.74 19.66 10.83
CA ASN A 729 3.46 20.23 10.42
C ASN A 729 2.74 20.90 11.61
N CYS A 730 2.93 20.37 12.83
CA CYS A 730 2.27 20.84 14.04
C CYS A 730 3.24 21.42 15.09
N HIS A 731 4.50 20.99 15.09
CA HIS A 731 5.49 21.38 16.08
C HIS A 731 6.63 22.20 15.48
N THR A 732 6.78 23.44 15.94
CA THR A 732 7.84 24.35 15.45
C THR A 732 9.20 24.16 16.09
N SER A 733 9.28 23.40 17.19
CA SER A 733 10.49 23.26 18.01
C SER A 733 10.71 21.85 18.56
N VAL A 734 9.97 20.86 18.06
CA VAL A 734 10.15 19.45 18.44
C VAL A 734 10.90 18.78 17.32
N ASP A 735 11.98 18.10 17.69
CA ASP A 735 12.70 17.20 16.80
C ASP A 735 12.26 15.78 17.12
N GLY A 736 11.52 15.16 16.18
CA GLY A 736 10.94 13.83 16.34
C GLY A 736 12.01 12.76 16.55
N GLU A 737 13.10 12.81 15.77
CA GLU A 737 14.21 11.85 15.89
C GLU A 737 14.85 11.91 17.28
N SER A 738 15.11 13.13 17.78
CA SER A 738 15.65 13.31 19.13
C SER A 738 14.71 12.80 20.22
N LEU A 739 13.40 12.91 20.05
CA LEU A 739 12.42 12.40 21.01
C LEU A 739 12.41 10.86 21.04
N GLN A 740 12.41 10.24 19.86
CA GLN A 740 12.45 8.77 19.74
C GLN A 740 13.74 8.22 20.34
N ALA A 741 14.90 8.78 19.96
CA ALA A 741 16.20 8.37 20.49
C ALA A 741 16.31 8.53 22.01
N ALA A 742 15.70 9.58 22.58
CA ALA A 742 15.67 9.76 24.03
C ALA A 742 14.82 8.69 24.73
N THR A 743 13.67 8.32 24.15
CA THR A 743 12.80 7.28 24.70
C THR A 743 13.47 5.91 24.61
N GLU A 744 14.07 5.58 23.47
CA GLU A 744 14.86 4.35 23.28
C GLU A 744 15.97 4.25 24.32
N SER A 745 16.72 5.34 24.54
CA SER A 745 17.78 5.34 25.55
C SER A 745 17.27 5.10 26.98
N GLU A 746 16.05 5.53 27.32
CA GLU A 746 15.46 5.26 28.64
C GLU A 746 14.90 3.84 28.74
N VAL A 747 14.40 3.27 27.64
CA VAL A 747 14.04 1.84 27.56
C VAL A 747 15.28 0.98 27.80
N ASP A 748 16.36 1.23 27.06
CA ASP A 748 17.64 0.51 27.20
C ASP A 748 18.17 0.59 28.64
N ALA A 749 18.15 1.79 29.24
CA ALA A 749 18.60 1.98 30.61
C ALA A 749 17.76 1.17 31.61
N LEU A 750 16.43 1.10 31.41
CA LEU A 750 15.55 0.33 32.28
C LEU A 750 15.72 -1.18 32.08
N ILE A 751 16.03 -1.63 30.85
CA ILE A 751 16.40 -3.02 30.57
C ILE A 751 17.66 -3.40 31.36
N ASP A 752 18.75 -2.65 31.23
CA ASP A 752 20.02 -2.91 31.93
C ASP A 752 19.83 -2.98 33.46
N GLU A 753 19.01 -2.08 34.00
CA GLU A 753 18.69 -2.02 35.44
C GLU A 753 17.82 -3.20 35.88
N THR A 754 16.89 -3.64 35.03
CA THR A 754 16.05 -4.81 35.30
C THR A 754 16.85 -6.11 35.20
N GLU A 755 17.75 -6.24 34.23
CA GLU A 755 18.68 -7.37 34.11
C GLU A 755 19.59 -7.49 35.35
N SER A 756 20.08 -6.35 35.84
CA SER A 756 20.85 -6.27 37.09
C SER A 756 20.00 -6.69 38.30
N ALA A 757 18.76 -6.21 38.39
CA ALA A 757 17.82 -6.58 39.46
C ALA A 757 17.50 -8.08 39.48
N ILE A 758 17.26 -8.67 38.30
CA ILE A 758 17.05 -10.12 38.16
C ILE A 758 18.29 -10.89 38.60
N THR A 759 19.48 -10.44 38.17
CA THR A 759 20.76 -11.05 38.56
C THR A 759 20.92 -11.07 40.08
N ASP A 760 20.66 -9.96 40.75
CA ASP A 760 20.76 -9.84 42.21
C ASP A 760 19.74 -10.75 42.92
N LEU A 761 18.48 -10.77 42.47
CA LEU A 761 17.43 -11.61 43.04
C LEU A 761 17.77 -13.11 42.90
N MET A 762 18.22 -13.54 41.72
CA MET A 762 18.61 -14.92 41.48
C MET A 762 19.81 -15.32 42.34
N ASN A 763 20.82 -14.46 42.46
CA ASN A 763 21.99 -14.71 43.30
C ASN A 763 21.64 -14.75 44.80
N ALA A 764 20.72 -13.89 45.26
CA ALA A 764 20.19 -13.93 46.62
C ALA A 764 19.45 -15.25 46.89
N GLN A 765 18.63 -15.72 45.95
CA GLN A 765 17.98 -17.03 46.05
C GLN A 765 18.99 -18.18 46.11
N LEU A 766 19.98 -18.17 45.23
CA LEU A 766 21.03 -19.19 45.14
C LEU A 766 21.96 -19.21 46.35
N ALA A 767 21.95 -18.19 47.21
CA ALA A 767 22.66 -18.22 48.48
C ALA A 767 22.03 -19.18 49.50
N SER A 768 20.72 -19.48 49.38
CA SER A 768 19.99 -20.32 50.35
C SER A 768 19.31 -21.55 49.75
N THR A 769 18.90 -21.52 48.48
CA THR A 769 18.18 -22.62 47.81
C THR A 769 18.60 -22.74 46.34
N PRO A 770 18.72 -23.95 45.78
CA PRO A 770 18.89 -24.13 44.33
C PRO A 770 17.78 -23.45 43.51
N VAL A 771 18.06 -23.16 42.24
CA VAL A 771 17.07 -22.67 41.27
C VAL A 771 17.05 -23.63 40.09
N THR A 772 15.86 -23.98 39.61
CA THR A 772 15.69 -24.79 38.41
C THR A 772 15.11 -23.95 37.28
N LEU A 773 15.77 -24.01 36.12
CA LEU A 773 15.39 -23.33 34.89
C LEU A 773 14.84 -24.33 33.88
N TRP A 774 13.94 -23.85 33.03
CA TRP A 774 13.56 -24.55 31.82
C TRP A 774 14.18 -23.88 30.58
N ASN A 775 15.23 -24.48 30.02
CA ASN A 775 15.87 -23.95 28.84
C ASN A 775 14.97 -24.10 27.60
N SER A 776 14.58 -22.97 27.02
CA SER A 776 13.72 -22.90 25.83
C SER A 776 14.49 -22.89 24.50
N SER A 777 15.82 -22.81 24.55
CA SER A 777 16.69 -22.56 23.38
C SER A 777 16.90 -23.77 22.47
N THR A 778 16.89 -24.99 23.02
CA THR A 778 17.22 -26.25 22.32
C THR A 778 16.14 -27.32 22.52
N PRO A 779 15.51 -27.83 21.46
CA PRO A 779 14.69 -29.04 21.53
C PRO A 779 15.54 -30.32 21.67
N PRO A 780 15.18 -31.29 22.54
CA PRO A 780 14.14 -31.18 23.56
C PRO A 780 14.59 -30.25 24.68
N ALA A 781 13.66 -29.40 25.15
CA ALA A 781 13.92 -28.45 26.21
C ALA A 781 14.47 -29.16 27.47
N GLN A 782 15.43 -28.52 28.13
CA GLN A 782 16.18 -29.14 29.22
C GLN A 782 15.90 -28.45 30.56
N LEU A 783 15.70 -29.28 31.58
CA LEU A 783 15.69 -28.88 32.98
C LEU A 783 17.13 -28.66 33.45
N ILE A 784 17.41 -27.49 34.00
CA ILE A 784 18.74 -27.13 34.49
C ILE A 784 18.61 -26.72 35.94
N THR A 785 19.14 -27.54 36.86
CA THR A 785 19.25 -27.14 38.27
C THR A 785 20.57 -26.44 38.49
N ILE A 786 20.50 -25.17 38.83
CA ILE A 786 21.62 -24.35 39.27
C ILE A 786 21.87 -24.66 40.75
N PRO A 787 23.05 -25.22 41.10
CA PRO A 787 23.35 -25.58 42.48
C PRO A 787 23.38 -24.36 43.41
N LEU A 788 22.97 -24.58 44.65
CA LEU A 788 23.21 -23.65 45.76
C LEU A 788 24.66 -23.16 45.78
N GLY A 789 24.85 -21.85 45.95
CA GLY A 789 26.14 -21.19 46.01
C GLY A 789 26.77 -20.86 44.65
N SER A 790 26.08 -21.17 43.54
CA SER A 790 26.46 -20.70 42.21
C SER A 790 26.17 -19.21 42.06
N THR A 791 26.84 -18.56 41.11
CA THR A 791 26.57 -17.19 40.69
C THR A 791 26.09 -17.19 39.24
N VAL A 792 25.15 -16.31 38.93
CA VAL A 792 24.61 -16.11 37.58
C VAL A 792 24.75 -14.66 37.13
N SER A 793 24.66 -14.44 35.83
CA SER A 793 24.34 -13.13 35.23
C SER A 793 23.17 -13.27 34.28
N VAL A 794 22.46 -12.18 34.06
CA VAL A 794 21.28 -12.10 33.19
C VAL A 794 21.53 -11.02 32.15
N ASP A 795 21.18 -11.33 30.91
CA ASP A 795 21.22 -10.42 29.77
C ASP A 795 20.00 -10.72 28.86
N ASN A 796 19.77 -9.91 27.81
CA ASN A 796 18.74 -10.13 26.80
C ASN A 796 17.31 -10.25 27.37
N PHE A 797 16.95 -9.40 28.32
CA PHE A 797 15.57 -9.28 28.76
C PHE A 797 14.66 -8.88 27.58
N GLY A 798 13.48 -9.48 27.52
CA GLY A 798 12.51 -9.22 26.45
C GLY A 798 11.30 -10.14 26.57
N SER A 799 10.79 -10.61 25.43
CA SER A 799 9.67 -11.54 25.40
C SER A 799 9.90 -12.77 24.51
N SER A 800 9.19 -13.85 24.82
CA SER A 800 9.15 -15.08 24.03
C SER A 800 7.79 -15.75 24.19
N ARG A 801 7.09 -15.97 23.08
CA ARG A 801 5.76 -16.60 23.03
C ARG A 801 4.74 -15.95 23.98
N GLY A 802 4.70 -14.62 23.99
CA GLY A 802 3.80 -13.81 24.82
C GLY A 802 4.11 -13.83 26.32
N ARG A 803 5.34 -14.22 26.71
CA ARG A 803 5.84 -14.24 28.08
C ARG A 803 7.10 -13.41 28.20
N GLN A 804 7.34 -12.82 29.36
CA GLN A 804 8.62 -12.19 29.68
C GLN A 804 9.72 -13.25 29.72
N ALA A 805 10.86 -12.96 29.11
CA ALA A 805 11.97 -13.88 28.94
C ALA A 805 13.32 -13.17 29.08
N MET A 806 14.37 -13.95 29.30
CA MET A 806 15.74 -13.48 29.50
C MET A 806 16.75 -14.59 29.17
N ASP A 807 18.00 -14.22 28.97
CA ASP A 807 19.12 -15.16 28.95
C ASP A 807 19.81 -15.19 30.32
N VAL A 808 20.02 -16.40 30.85
CA VAL A 808 20.73 -16.64 32.11
C VAL A 808 22.06 -17.32 31.81
N THR A 809 23.15 -16.71 32.24
CA THR A 809 24.50 -17.27 32.11
C THR A 809 25.00 -17.84 33.43
N VAL A 810 25.45 -19.10 33.40
CA VAL A 810 26.06 -19.81 34.52
C VAL A 810 27.45 -20.30 34.11
N GLY A 811 28.50 -19.67 34.63
CA GLY A 811 29.87 -19.95 34.20
C GLY A 811 30.12 -19.49 32.76
N VAL A 812 30.10 -20.43 31.81
CA VAL A 812 30.29 -20.16 30.36
C VAL A 812 29.09 -20.57 29.51
N GLU A 813 28.05 -21.10 30.14
CA GLU A 813 26.84 -21.59 29.46
C GLU A 813 25.71 -20.57 29.63
N THR A 814 24.98 -20.29 28.55
CA THR A 814 23.86 -19.34 28.53
C THR A 814 22.59 -20.06 28.13
N PHE A 815 21.49 -19.75 28.81
CA PHE A 815 20.19 -20.40 28.64
C PHE A 815 19.09 -19.36 28.48
N SER A 816 18.30 -19.45 27.41
CA SER A 816 17.09 -18.63 27.27
C SER A 816 15.92 -19.21 28.07
N VAL A 817 15.36 -18.42 28.97
CA VAL A 817 14.35 -18.83 29.95
C VAL A 817 13.21 -17.83 30.00
N GLN A 818 11.98 -18.34 30.08
CA GLN A 818 10.82 -17.51 30.43
C GLN A 818 10.78 -17.31 31.95
N LEU A 819 10.42 -16.12 32.43
CA LEU A 819 10.37 -15.82 33.88
C LEU A 819 9.40 -16.76 34.63
N ARG A 820 8.30 -17.16 34.00
CA ARG A 820 7.36 -18.17 34.52
C ARG A 820 8.05 -19.52 34.82
N ARG A 821 9.13 -19.84 34.10
CA ARG A 821 9.84 -21.13 34.20
C ARG A 821 11.15 -21.03 34.98
N VAL A 822 11.16 -20.19 36.01
CA VAL A 822 12.23 -20.08 37.00
C VAL A 822 11.66 -20.48 38.36
N THR A 823 12.05 -21.67 38.82
CA THR A 823 11.49 -22.31 40.02
C THR A 823 12.52 -22.39 41.14
N ILE A 824 12.09 -22.11 42.37
CA ILE A 824 12.87 -22.28 43.59
C ILE A 824 12.92 -23.78 43.94
N GLY A 825 14.13 -24.33 44.02
CA GLY A 825 14.39 -25.72 44.39
C GLY A 825 14.96 -26.58 43.26
N ASP A 826 15.09 -27.88 43.53
CA ASP A 826 15.68 -28.88 42.63
C ASP A 826 14.73 -29.28 41.48
N ALA A 827 15.25 -30.02 40.49
CA ALA A 827 14.51 -30.47 39.30
C ALA A 827 13.20 -31.25 39.53
N GLY A 828 12.92 -31.67 40.77
CA GLY A 828 11.66 -32.33 41.15
C GLY A 828 10.53 -31.39 41.55
N VAL A 829 10.80 -30.08 41.65
CA VAL A 829 9.80 -29.07 42.04
C VAL A 829 8.98 -28.63 40.81
N PRO A 830 7.64 -28.57 40.89
CA PRO A 830 6.80 -28.11 39.79
C PRO A 830 7.03 -26.65 39.40
N PHE A 831 6.79 -26.32 38.12
CA PHE A 831 6.72 -24.94 37.63
C PHE A 831 5.31 -24.38 37.86
N ASP A 832 5.01 -23.98 39.10
CA ASP A 832 3.74 -23.38 39.50
C ASP A 832 3.95 -22.09 40.31
N SER A 833 2.85 -21.40 40.63
CA SER A 833 2.86 -20.14 41.38
C SER A 833 3.51 -20.28 42.76
N ALA A 834 3.37 -21.44 43.41
CA ALA A 834 3.90 -21.69 44.74
C ALA A 834 5.43 -21.79 44.79
N ASN A 835 6.07 -22.02 43.64
CA ASN A 835 7.52 -22.19 43.58
C ASN A 835 8.21 -21.24 42.58
N ASN A 836 7.48 -20.40 41.84
CA ASN A 836 8.07 -19.43 40.92
C ASN A 836 8.87 -18.34 41.67
N LEU A 837 10.11 -18.09 41.27
CA LEU A 837 10.98 -17.11 41.94
C LEU A 837 10.38 -15.70 41.96
N PHE A 838 9.81 -15.26 40.84
CA PHE A 838 9.40 -13.88 40.67
C PHE A 838 8.06 -13.57 41.32
N SER A 839 7.09 -14.50 41.28
CA SER A 839 5.78 -14.26 41.90
C SER A 839 5.75 -14.52 43.41
N ASN A 840 6.75 -15.21 43.99
CA ASN A 840 6.78 -15.50 45.43
C ASN A 840 7.40 -14.40 46.29
N TYR A 841 8.14 -13.46 45.69
CA TYR A 841 8.80 -12.38 46.41
C TYR A 841 8.34 -11.01 45.92
N ASN A 842 8.18 -10.04 46.83
CA ASN A 842 7.78 -8.67 46.49
C ASN A 842 8.76 -8.03 45.50
N GLU A 843 10.04 -8.32 45.67
CA GLU A 843 11.14 -7.91 44.78
C GLU A 843 10.94 -8.50 43.37
N GLY A 844 10.56 -9.78 43.27
CA GLY A 844 10.25 -10.42 42.00
C GLY A 844 9.02 -9.83 41.30
N VAL A 845 7.99 -9.42 42.06
CA VAL A 845 6.80 -8.75 41.51
C VAL A 845 7.16 -7.37 40.95
N VAL A 846 8.12 -6.65 41.55
CA VAL A 846 8.65 -5.40 41.00
C VAL A 846 9.27 -5.64 39.62
N ILE A 847 10.08 -6.70 39.46
CA ILE A 847 10.67 -7.08 38.17
C ILE A 847 9.57 -7.37 37.14
N LEU A 848 8.55 -8.15 37.48
CA LEU A 848 7.46 -8.48 36.54
C LEU A 848 6.68 -7.25 36.08
N LYS A 849 6.47 -6.28 36.96
CA LYS A 849 5.82 -4.99 36.64
C LYS A 849 6.71 -4.09 35.79
N ALA A 850 7.99 -3.97 36.12
CA ALA A 850 8.95 -3.20 35.34
C ALA A 850 9.12 -3.82 33.94
N GLY A 851 9.25 -5.13 33.85
CA GLY A 851 9.32 -5.88 32.61
C GLY A 851 8.08 -5.74 31.74
N TRP A 852 6.88 -5.69 32.34
CA TRP A 852 5.66 -5.34 31.62
C TRP A 852 5.74 -3.94 31.01
N ASN A 853 6.16 -2.94 31.80
CA ASN A 853 6.25 -1.55 31.37
C ASN A 853 7.29 -1.34 30.26
N ILE A 854 8.45 -2.01 30.34
CA ILE A 854 9.47 -2.04 29.25
C ILE A 854 8.80 -2.49 27.96
N LEU A 855 8.22 -3.70 27.98
CA LEU A 855 7.62 -4.31 26.80
C LEU A 855 6.39 -3.55 26.30
N LEU A 856 5.66 -2.86 27.16
CA LEU A 856 4.52 -2.03 26.76
C LEU A 856 4.97 -0.84 25.91
N VAL A 857 6.07 -0.20 26.29
CA VAL A 857 6.63 0.96 25.57
C VAL A 857 7.41 0.50 24.32
N GLU A 858 8.11 -0.64 24.37
CA GLU A 858 8.76 -1.22 23.19
C GLU A 858 7.75 -1.67 22.13
N ASN A 859 6.72 -2.44 22.54
CA ASN A 859 5.71 -2.98 21.61
C ASN A 859 4.74 -1.93 21.05
N ASP A 860 4.79 -0.70 21.58
CA ASP A 860 4.10 0.44 21.00
C ASP A 860 4.77 0.88 19.68
N GLY A 861 6.09 0.71 19.56
CA GLY A 861 6.84 0.96 18.31
C GLY A 861 6.89 2.41 17.85
N SER A 862 6.23 3.35 18.55
CA SER A 862 6.31 4.79 18.24
C SER A 862 7.51 5.47 18.89
N PHE A 863 8.21 4.75 19.76
CA PHE A 863 9.31 5.27 20.59
C PHE A 863 8.88 6.51 21.38
N GLY A 864 7.69 6.42 21.99
CA GLY A 864 7.13 7.46 22.85
C GLY A 864 6.29 8.52 22.13
N VAL A 865 6.26 8.56 20.79
CA VAL A 865 5.51 9.57 20.03
C VAL A 865 4.01 9.52 20.30
N HIS A 866 3.40 8.34 20.46
CA HIS A 866 1.95 8.23 20.70
C HIS A 866 1.50 8.96 21.99
N ASN A 867 2.32 8.90 23.05
CA ASN A 867 2.04 9.61 24.30
C ASN A 867 3.32 9.92 25.09
N PRO A 868 4.07 10.98 24.71
CA PRO A 868 5.41 11.21 25.26
C PRO A 868 5.43 11.41 26.77
N SER A 869 4.42 12.08 27.32
CA SER A 869 4.31 12.27 28.77
C SER A 869 4.06 10.96 29.52
N PHE A 870 3.24 10.08 28.97
CA PHE A 870 2.92 8.81 29.60
C PHE A 870 4.09 7.84 29.51
N SER A 871 4.68 7.66 28.33
CA SER A 871 5.82 6.75 28.14
C SER A 871 7.01 7.15 29.02
N ASN A 872 7.38 8.44 29.05
CA ASN A 872 8.46 8.91 29.93
C ASN A 872 8.11 8.76 31.43
N GLY A 873 6.84 8.98 31.80
CA GLY A 873 6.38 8.76 33.17
C GLY A 873 6.47 7.29 33.58
N VAL A 874 6.06 6.37 32.70
CA VAL A 874 6.13 4.92 32.90
C VAL A 874 7.57 4.45 33.07
N LEU A 875 8.46 4.84 32.15
CA LEU A 875 9.87 4.48 32.20
C LEU A 875 10.55 5.04 33.46
N GLY A 876 10.39 6.34 33.71
CA GLY A 876 11.02 7.02 34.86
C GLY A 876 10.53 6.50 36.22
N SER A 877 9.24 6.21 36.36
CA SER A 877 8.69 5.61 37.60
C SER A 877 9.18 4.17 37.79
N SER A 878 9.18 3.35 36.73
CA SER A 878 9.66 1.97 36.80
C SER A 878 11.12 1.93 37.22
N ARG A 879 11.95 2.75 36.59
CA ARG A 879 13.36 2.95 36.90
C ARG A 879 13.59 3.36 38.35
N THR A 880 12.82 4.34 38.84
CA THR A 880 12.90 4.78 40.25
C THR A 880 12.60 3.63 41.21
N VAL A 881 11.57 2.82 40.93
CA VAL A 881 11.19 1.69 41.78
C VAL A 881 12.24 0.58 41.73
N VAL A 882 12.75 0.23 40.55
CA VAL A 882 13.83 -0.76 40.39
C VAL A 882 15.07 -0.30 41.17
N LEU A 883 15.57 0.91 40.93
CA LEU A 883 16.79 1.41 41.58
C LEU A 883 16.69 1.58 43.11
N THR A 884 15.47 1.68 43.66
CA THR A 884 15.26 1.85 45.12
C THR A 884 14.89 0.56 45.83
N THR A 885 14.59 -0.52 45.10
CA THR A 885 14.31 -1.85 45.66
C THR A 885 15.62 -2.59 45.93
N ASP A 886 15.76 -3.18 47.11
CA ASP A 886 16.91 -4.04 47.43
C ASP A 886 16.64 -5.47 46.95
N PHE A 887 17.12 -5.82 45.76
CA PHE A 887 16.94 -7.17 45.18
C PHE A 887 17.82 -8.24 45.83
N SER A 888 18.68 -7.87 46.79
CA SER A 888 19.43 -8.85 47.58
C SER A 888 18.61 -9.47 48.72
N THR A 889 17.38 -9.00 48.94
CA THR A 889 16.41 -9.56 49.89
C THR A 889 15.37 -10.45 49.22
N LEU A 890 14.77 -11.35 50.01
CA LEU A 890 13.73 -12.28 49.57
C LEU A 890 12.51 -12.11 50.49
N THR A 891 11.70 -11.09 50.24
CA THR A 891 10.53 -10.77 51.06
C THR A 891 9.29 -11.46 50.50
N PRO A 892 8.72 -12.48 51.18
CA PRO A 892 7.58 -13.21 50.63
C PRO A 892 6.39 -12.29 50.36
N VAL A 893 5.70 -12.53 49.23
CA VAL A 893 4.42 -11.89 48.95
C VAL A 893 3.42 -12.34 50.02
N ALA A 894 2.64 -11.39 50.55
CA ALA A 894 1.60 -11.72 51.52
C ALA A 894 0.52 -12.60 50.86
N PRO A 895 0.00 -13.63 51.55
CA PRO A 895 -0.98 -14.55 51.00
C PRO A 895 -2.34 -13.90 50.70
#